data_AF-A0A8C8GUY9-F1
#
_entry.id   AF-A0A8C8GUY9-F1
#
_cell.length_a   1.000
_cell.length_b   1.000
_cell.length_c   1.000
_cell.angle_alpha   90.00
_cell.angle_beta   90.00
_cell.angle_gamma   90.00
#
_symmetry.space_group_name_H-M   'P 1'
#
loop_
_entity.id
_entity.type
_entity.pdbx_description
1 polymer ?
#
loop_
_entity_poly.entity_id
_entity_poly.type
_entity_poly.pdbx_seq_one_letter_code
_entity_poly.pdbx_strand_id
1 'polypeptide(L)'
;MATKSDQLLIVVSILEGRQFPKSQRHNLIVHAKFDGEQLATDPVDHKEQPQFCTELAWELDRRTLHQHRLQRTPIKLQCYAVDTTTSVKECVGYIILDLRSVQEIKQAPKWYPLLSSKYTKLKPAILLTIALENDTKQTELSLERFKAKKAPPRQGSPVLSNLLPEKLEAVLKEDEGYHQIGHQDYCTDLFVLSVTVAFATKLEQLIPSTMKLVGEGSEFFFYYTLLGNDITSEPFQNLISPSFEPERASVRIRSSDPVLLTFLSLQPSLQVHLCCGNHSLGSTEVSLAGLAKSSVDLEKQVATVEGAFILQPPNRAKQSLPPIPMDLQPTVGVSVTLRREGDGPLIPLKTGTVEHVLPSSPPAEKWPRTPSPGIKSPIKSPTSLAESPPNPLTESEANSLQVEAALLAQPLPTGSVLAPCQVEDEPEGGLSSVSVSAPKIAIPSSAHHYCFSMDLRSVRNLNLGFPVSCTLRYAYQFFGSAAPIMTNPPVEVKRNMEVFLPQSYCAFDFAALPHQVQDTFLRVPLVVEVWNKNTSSRDILLGTASIQLSHLLTAEKSRFLGPMGQQHWRQTFSERIPVIKAQGISVAELCYVTTLENLGLVKVQDIVMSESSQVQCGTYSLRPAPPSSAGRVPTEPRETLEYRAALELEMWKEMQEDLFDDQLKKKELGHMQALAEEWKKRDRERESLVRKRYTVEYNILEEQLQKILADLEKREKHLCHAEMEMQRLQREMRAEHELSMCKLQESGQRLREDCTHQVDLERSRVRQLEEERGRQQQQMLDAENKYKLLEKEYQQFREQQSIRPEIRLQSEINLLSLEKVELERTLESTTKSKLHYKQQWGRALKELARFKQREQESAMTRLKKQQQELETMRLRYLAAEEKEAVKSEKHELEDIRNELNRKSRTERAVWLVALSCWRVMSG
;
A
#
# COMPACT_ATOMS: atom_id res chain seq x y z
N MET A 1 5.86 18.90 -7.53
CA MET A 1 5.86 17.50 -7.08
C MET A 1 4.51 16.89 -7.42
N ALA A 2 4.46 15.77 -8.14
CA ALA A 2 3.23 14.98 -8.29
C ALA A 2 3.15 13.93 -7.16
N THR A 3 1.95 13.63 -6.67
CA THR A 3 1.71 12.67 -5.58
C THR A 3 1.78 11.23 -6.10
N LYS A 4 2.65 10.39 -5.51
CA LYS A 4 2.86 8.96 -5.88
C LYS A 4 1.72 8.01 -5.42
N SER A 5 0.47 8.45 -5.46
CA SER A 5 -0.65 7.77 -4.77
C SER A 5 -1.66 7.07 -5.70
N ASP A 6 -1.38 6.97 -7.00
CA ASP A 6 -2.33 6.50 -8.04
C ASP A 6 -1.91 5.19 -8.75
N GLN A 7 -0.80 4.57 -8.35
CA GLN A 7 -0.30 3.30 -8.89
C GLN A 7 -1.15 2.10 -8.39
N LEU A 8 -1.53 1.22 -9.32
CA LEU A 8 -2.32 0.02 -9.10
C LEU A 8 -1.65 -1.20 -9.75
N LEU A 9 -1.89 -2.39 -9.21
CA LEU A 9 -1.33 -3.65 -9.69
C LEU A 9 -2.45 -4.58 -10.16
N ILE A 10 -2.45 -4.98 -11.44
CA ILE A 10 -3.30 -6.09 -11.90
C ILE A 10 -2.55 -7.39 -11.65
N VAL A 11 -3.04 -8.22 -10.73
CA VAL A 11 -2.42 -9.49 -10.37
C VAL A 11 -3.20 -10.65 -10.98
N VAL A 12 -2.49 -11.56 -11.67
CA VAL A 12 -3.02 -12.81 -12.23
C VAL A 12 -2.29 -13.99 -11.59
N SER A 13 -2.97 -14.68 -10.67
CA SER A 13 -2.44 -15.90 -10.05
C SER A 13 -2.77 -17.12 -10.90
N ILE A 14 -1.73 -17.87 -11.26
CA ILE A 14 -1.80 -19.10 -12.06
C ILE A 14 -1.54 -20.26 -11.10
N LEU A 15 -2.60 -20.97 -10.71
CA LEU A 15 -2.53 -21.94 -9.60
C LEU A 15 -2.17 -23.34 -10.11
N GLU A 16 -3.08 -24.01 -10.81
CA GLU A 16 -2.90 -25.38 -11.29
C GLU A 16 -3.58 -25.62 -12.64
N GLY A 17 -3.14 -26.65 -13.36
CA GLY A 17 -3.81 -27.18 -14.54
C GLY A 17 -4.55 -28.47 -14.26
N ARG A 18 -5.43 -28.87 -15.17
CA ARG A 18 -6.04 -30.21 -15.20
C ARG A 18 -6.24 -30.70 -16.62
N GLN A 19 -6.37 -32.02 -16.79
CA GLN A 19 -6.68 -32.69 -18.06
C GLN A 19 -5.63 -32.43 -19.16
N PHE A 20 -4.36 -32.27 -18.75
CA PHE A 20 -3.22 -32.31 -19.66
C PHE A 20 -2.80 -33.78 -19.95
N PRO A 21 -2.23 -34.10 -21.12
CA PRO A 21 -1.56 -35.38 -21.33
C PRO A 21 -0.29 -35.46 -20.45
N LYS A 22 0.20 -36.67 -20.15
CA LYS A 22 1.45 -36.86 -19.38
C LYS A 22 2.63 -36.97 -20.34
N SER A 23 3.71 -36.22 -20.12
CA SER A 23 4.92 -36.23 -20.96
C SER A 23 6.19 -36.07 -20.11
N GLN A 24 7.06 -37.09 -20.12
CA GLN A 24 8.32 -37.09 -19.35
C GLN A 24 9.47 -36.29 -20.00
N ARG A 25 9.27 -35.72 -21.19
CA ARG A 25 10.29 -34.98 -21.95
C ARG A 25 9.99 -33.48 -22.10
N HIS A 26 8.93 -33.00 -21.47
CA HIS A 26 8.47 -31.63 -21.65
C HIS A 26 8.13 -30.99 -20.32
N ASN A 27 8.36 -29.69 -20.22
CA ASN A 27 7.87 -28.84 -19.14
C ASN A 27 6.84 -27.85 -19.69
N LEU A 28 5.85 -27.49 -18.89
CA LEU A 28 4.84 -26.48 -19.21
C LEU A 28 5.26 -25.12 -18.67
N ILE A 29 5.17 -24.09 -19.50
CA ILE A 29 5.36 -22.69 -19.15
C ILE A 29 4.12 -21.92 -19.61
N VAL A 30 3.62 -20.99 -18.80
CA VAL A 30 2.58 -20.03 -19.23
C VAL A 30 3.22 -18.65 -19.35
N HIS A 31 3.26 -18.11 -20.57
CA HIS A 31 3.57 -16.69 -20.78
C HIS A 31 2.27 -15.88 -20.71
N ALA A 32 2.22 -14.77 -19.98
CA ALA A 32 1.12 -13.82 -20.03
C ALA A 32 1.59 -12.52 -20.68
N LYS A 33 0.86 -12.05 -21.70
CA LYS A 33 1.12 -10.80 -22.41
C LYS A 33 0.01 -9.78 -22.18
N PHE A 34 0.40 -8.59 -21.76
CA PHE A 34 -0.45 -7.42 -21.55
C PHE A 34 0.37 -6.14 -21.80
N ASP A 35 -0.28 -5.08 -22.28
CA ASP A 35 0.29 -3.78 -22.72
C ASP A 35 1.70 -3.81 -23.36
N GLY A 36 1.94 -4.79 -24.24
CA GLY A 36 3.24 -4.98 -24.91
C GLY A 36 4.24 -5.82 -24.11
N GLU A 37 4.23 -5.72 -22.77
CA GLU A 37 5.02 -6.52 -21.85
C GLU A 37 4.65 -8.01 -21.85
N GLN A 38 5.57 -8.85 -21.36
CA GLN A 38 5.36 -10.30 -21.30
C GLN A 38 6.04 -10.91 -20.06
N LEU A 39 5.23 -11.44 -19.16
CA LEU A 39 5.67 -12.18 -17.97
C LEU A 39 5.52 -13.69 -18.20
N ALA A 40 6.16 -14.53 -17.39
CA ALA A 40 6.13 -15.97 -17.54
C ALA A 40 6.17 -16.71 -16.19
N THR A 41 5.54 -17.88 -16.12
CA THR A 41 5.72 -18.83 -15.00
C THR A 41 7.06 -19.56 -15.10
N ASP A 42 7.49 -20.15 -13.99
CA ASP A 42 8.54 -21.16 -14.01
C ASP A 42 8.13 -22.41 -14.83
N PRO A 43 9.10 -23.23 -15.28
CA PRO A 43 8.83 -24.48 -15.99
C PRO A 43 8.37 -25.60 -15.05
N VAL A 44 7.15 -26.10 -15.26
CA VAL A 44 6.51 -27.15 -14.46
C VAL A 44 6.51 -28.48 -15.21
N ASP A 45 6.78 -29.62 -14.54
CA ASP A 45 6.67 -30.94 -15.17
C ASP A 45 5.34 -31.15 -15.91
N HIS A 46 5.39 -31.65 -17.15
CA HIS A 46 4.19 -31.88 -17.97
C HIS A 46 3.40 -33.13 -17.53
N LYS A 47 2.61 -32.93 -16.48
CA LYS A 47 1.73 -33.90 -15.80
C LYS A 47 0.26 -33.61 -16.10
N GLU A 48 -0.62 -34.53 -15.74
CA GLU A 48 -2.09 -34.39 -15.92
C GLU A 48 -2.72 -33.27 -15.09
N GLN A 49 -2.10 -32.95 -13.95
CA GLN A 49 -2.38 -31.80 -13.10
C GLN A 49 -1.05 -31.08 -12.78
N PRO A 50 -0.58 -30.16 -13.65
CA PRO A 50 0.60 -29.35 -13.36
C PRO A 50 0.28 -28.31 -12.27
N GLN A 51 1.21 -28.05 -11.36
CA GLN A 51 1.08 -27.04 -10.30
C GLN A 51 2.00 -25.86 -10.65
N PHE A 52 1.44 -24.68 -10.92
CA PHE A 52 2.19 -23.48 -11.34
C PHE A 52 2.46 -22.55 -10.15
N CYS A 53 1.47 -22.33 -9.29
CA CYS A 53 1.53 -21.51 -8.09
C CYS A 53 2.28 -20.16 -8.26
N THR A 54 2.17 -19.52 -9.43
CA THR A 54 2.90 -18.28 -9.77
C THR A 54 1.92 -17.11 -9.87
N GLU A 55 2.30 -15.94 -9.37
CA GLU A 55 1.54 -14.69 -9.59
C GLU A 55 2.29 -13.78 -10.57
N LEU A 56 1.58 -13.26 -11.57
CA LEU A 56 2.10 -12.34 -12.58
C LEU A 56 1.38 -10.99 -12.43
N ALA A 57 2.11 -9.89 -12.28
CA ALA A 57 1.55 -8.58 -11.95
C ALA A 57 2.03 -7.47 -12.91
N TRP A 58 1.12 -6.56 -13.28
CA TRP A 58 1.43 -5.36 -14.08
C TRP A 58 1.04 -4.09 -13.33
N GLU A 59 1.94 -3.10 -13.31
CA GLU A 59 1.76 -1.80 -12.67
C GLU A 59 1.11 -0.80 -13.64
N LEU A 60 0.07 -0.09 -13.19
CA LEU A 60 -0.73 0.83 -14.00
C LEU A 60 -1.29 1.98 -13.17
N ASP A 61 -1.34 3.19 -13.75
CA ASP A 61 -2.11 4.30 -13.20
C ASP A 61 -3.63 4.04 -13.26
N ARG A 62 -4.39 4.64 -12.33
CA ARG A 62 -5.87 4.72 -12.41
C ARG A 62 -6.40 5.15 -13.80
N ARG A 63 -5.67 6.02 -14.51
CA ARG A 63 -6.04 6.54 -15.84
C ARG A 63 -5.85 5.50 -16.95
N THR A 64 -4.70 4.82 -17.00
CA THR A 64 -4.42 3.80 -18.03
C THR A 64 -5.31 2.58 -17.82
N LEU A 65 -5.52 2.15 -16.57
CA LEU A 65 -6.49 1.09 -16.25
C LEU A 65 -7.91 1.39 -16.76
N HIS A 66 -8.39 2.63 -16.61
CA HIS A 66 -9.69 3.04 -17.14
C HIS A 66 -9.72 2.98 -18.68
N GLN A 67 -8.66 3.46 -19.35
CA GLN A 67 -8.52 3.38 -20.80
C GLN A 67 -8.52 1.93 -21.31
N HIS A 68 -7.75 1.02 -20.70
CA HIS A 68 -7.71 -0.39 -21.11
C HIS A 68 -9.06 -1.11 -20.88
N ARG A 69 -9.79 -0.78 -19.81
CA ARG A 69 -11.16 -1.26 -19.58
C ARG A 69 -12.13 -0.76 -20.66
N LEU A 70 -12.01 0.49 -21.10
CA LEU A 70 -12.83 1.06 -22.18
C LEU A 70 -12.49 0.43 -23.54
N GLN A 71 -11.20 0.30 -23.86
CA GLN A 71 -10.69 -0.30 -25.10
C GLN A 71 -10.80 -1.83 -25.14
N ARG A 72 -11.18 -2.47 -24.01
CA ARG A 72 -11.24 -3.93 -23.82
C ARG A 72 -9.91 -4.63 -24.10
N THR A 73 -8.78 -4.02 -23.73
CA THR A 73 -7.44 -4.61 -23.89
C THR A 73 -7.37 -5.92 -23.09
N PRO A 74 -7.13 -7.07 -23.74
CA PRO A 74 -7.12 -8.36 -23.05
C PRO A 74 -5.74 -8.71 -22.48
N ILE A 75 -5.71 -9.41 -21.35
CA ILE A 75 -4.53 -10.20 -20.96
C ILE A 75 -4.59 -11.53 -21.72
N LYS A 76 -3.54 -11.84 -22.49
CA LYS A 76 -3.43 -13.08 -23.26
C LYS A 76 -2.42 -14.02 -22.62
N LEU A 77 -2.88 -15.11 -22.03
CA LEU A 77 -2.02 -16.17 -21.51
C LEU A 77 -1.80 -17.23 -22.60
N GLN A 78 -0.56 -17.57 -22.90
CA GLN A 78 -0.18 -18.60 -23.86
C GLN A 78 0.59 -19.71 -23.14
N CYS A 79 0.06 -20.94 -23.20
CA CYS A 79 0.71 -22.11 -22.63
C CYS A 79 1.64 -22.73 -23.67
N TYR A 80 2.88 -23.02 -23.27
CA TYR A 80 3.90 -23.67 -24.08
C TYR A 80 4.35 -24.98 -23.42
N ALA A 81 4.59 -26.01 -24.22
CA ALA A 81 5.36 -27.17 -23.84
C ALA A 81 6.79 -26.98 -24.35
N VAL A 82 7.78 -27.16 -23.48
CA VAL A 82 9.20 -26.96 -23.79
C VAL A 82 9.91 -28.30 -23.62
N ASP A 83 10.52 -28.80 -24.68
CA ASP A 83 11.31 -30.04 -24.65
C ASP A 83 12.54 -29.87 -23.75
N THR A 84 12.68 -30.75 -22.75
CA THR A 84 13.77 -30.72 -21.75
C THR A 84 15.16 -31.01 -22.35
N THR A 85 15.22 -31.53 -23.58
CA THR A 85 16.46 -31.91 -24.28
C THR A 85 16.86 -30.98 -25.41
N THR A 86 15.89 -30.36 -26.09
CA THR A 86 16.15 -29.43 -27.22
C THR A 86 15.82 -27.96 -26.91
N SER A 87 15.18 -27.67 -25.78
CA SER A 87 14.68 -26.33 -25.38
C SER A 87 13.69 -25.69 -26.37
N VAL A 88 13.18 -26.45 -27.34
CA VAL A 88 12.20 -25.97 -28.32
C VAL A 88 10.86 -25.74 -27.63
N LYS A 89 10.29 -24.54 -27.77
CA LYS A 89 8.99 -24.15 -27.21
C LYS A 89 7.85 -24.36 -28.21
N GLU A 90 6.97 -25.32 -27.97
CA GLU A 90 5.74 -25.54 -28.74
C GLU A 90 4.53 -24.86 -28.07
N CYS A 91 3.80 -24.01 -28.79
CA CYS A 91 2.54 -23.43 -28.29
C CYS A 91 1.44 -24.50 -28.20
N VAL A 92 0.91 -24.70 -26.99
CA VAL A 92 -0.09 -25.74 -26.63
C VAL A 92 -1.53 -25.22 -26.75
N GLY A 93 -1.75 -23.93 -26.48
CA GLY A 93 -3.05 -23.26 -26.46
C GLY A 93 -2.98 -21.92 -25.74
N TYR A 94 -4.09 -21.19 -25.64
CA TYR A 94 -4.13 -19.88 -24.97
C TYR A 94 -5.44 -19.60 -24.21
N ILE A 95 -5.41 -18.63 -23.30
CA ILE A 95 -6.56 -18.10 -22.54
C ILE A 95 -6.57 -16.57 -22.72
N ILE A 96 -7.76 -15.97 -22.67
CA ILE A 96 -7.98 -14.52 -22.79
C ILE A 96 -8.77 -14.07 -21.57
N LEU A 97 -8.28 -13.06 -20.85
CA LEU A 97 -8.97 -12.42 -19.71
C LEU A 97 -9.33 -10.97 -20.06
N ASP A 98 -10.53 -10.54 -19.65
CA ASP A 98 -11.07 -9.19 -19.90
C ASP A 98 -10.97 -8.32 -18.64
N LEU A 99 -10.26 -7.19 -18.72
CA LEU A 99 -10.02 -6.29 -17.58
C LEU A 99 -11.28 -5.64 -16.99
N ARG A 100 -12.41 -5.67 -17.70
CA ARG A 100 -13.70 -5.23 -17.17
C ARG A 100 -14.29 -6.19 -16.12
N SER A 101 -13.80 -7.44 -16.08
CA SER A 101 -14.19 -8.42 -15.07
C SER A 101 -13.40 -8.31 -13.75
N VAL A 102 -12.29 -7.56 -13.73
CA VAL A 102 -11.37 -7.44 -12.59
C VAL A 102 -11.89 -6.42 -11.59
N GLN A 103 -11.80 -6.73 -10.29
CA GLN A 103 -12.28 -5.90 -9.18
C GLN A 103 -11.20 -5.80 -8.08
N GLU A 104 -11.33 -4.83 -7.16
CA GLU A 104 -10.44 -4.65 -5.99
C GLU A 104 -10.65 -5.71 -4.88
N ILE A 105 -11.41 -6.77 -5.18
CA ILE A 105 -11.72 -7.88 -4.27
C ILE A 105 -11.16 -9.16 -4.91
N LYS A 106 -10.38 -9.95 -4.15
CA LYS A 106 -9.84 -11.23 -4.63
C LYS A 106 -10.98 -12.19 -4.98
N GLN A 107 -11.11 -12.51 -6.27
CA GLN A 107 -12.17 -13.39 -6.78
C GLN A 107 -11.84 -14.86 -6.49
N ALA A 108 -12.87 -15.70 -6.35
CA ALA A 108 -12.69 -17.13 -6.18
C ALA A 108 -12.01 -17.77 -7.43
N PRO A 109 -11.05 -18.69 -7.26
CA PRO A 109 -10.36 -19.34 -8.37
C PRO A 109 -11.29 -20.00 -9.39
N LYS A 110 -11.09 -19.70 -10.68
CA LYS A 110 -11.95 -20.13 -11.78
C LYS A 110 -11.18 -20.92 -12.84
N TRP A 111 -11.80 -21.99 -13.32
CA TRP A 111 -11.24 -22.84 -14.39
C TRP A 111 -11.47 -22.22 -15.77
N TYR A 112 -10.38 -21.98 -16.50
CA TYR A 112 -10.39 -21.50 -17.88
C TYR A 112 -9.84 -22.59 -18.83
N PRO A 113 -10.62 -23.06 -19.82
CA PRO A 113 -10.14 -24.03 -20.81
C PRO A 113 -9.16 -23.38 -21.80
N LEU A 114 -8.12 -24.11 -22.21
CA LEU A 114 -7.20 -23.64 -23.24
C LEU A 114 -7.90 -23.61 -24.62
N LEU A 115 -8.04 -22.40 -25.16
CA LEU A 115 -8.47 -22.13 -26.52
C LEU A 115 -7.41 -22.58 -27.51
N SER A 116 -7.84 -23.05 -28.69
CA SER A 116 -6.96 -23.59 -29.74
C SER A 116 -6.00 -24.69 -29.25
N SER A 117 -6.43 -25.52 -28.31
CA SER A 117 -5.54 -26.54 -27.73
C SER A 117 -5.12 -27.60 -28.76
N LYS A 118 -3.81 -27.91 -28.81
CA LYS A 118 -3.27 -29.00 -29.61
C LYS A 118 -3.68 -30.40 -29.14
N TYR A 119 -4.15 -30.54 -27.90
CA TYR A 119 -4.50 -31.84 -27.31
C TYR A 119 -5.93 -32.25 -27.63
N THR A 120 -6.21 -32.58 -28.90
CA THR A 120 -7.57 -32.87 -29.42
C THR A 120 -8.38 -33.93 -28.68
N LYS A 121 -7.73 -34.83 -27.91
CA LYS A 121 -8.39 -35.88 -27.12
C LYS A 121 -8.74 -35.49 -25.68
N LEU A 122 -8.25 -34.34 -25.20
CA LEU A 122 -8.45 -33.86 -23.83
C LEU A 122 -8.93 -32.39 -23.87
N LYS A 123 -9.46 -31.89 -22.75
CA LYS A 123 -9.87 -30.47 -22.63
C LYS A 123 -9.06 -29.81 -21.50
N PRO A 124 -7.75 -29.56 -21.72
CA PRO A 124 -6.90 -29.01 -20.69
C PRO A 124 -7.38 -27.62 -20.26
N ALA A 125 -7.39 -27.39 -18.96
CA ALA A 125 -7.85 -26.14 -18.35
C ALA A 125 -6.90 -25.72 -17.23
N ILE A 126 -6.85 -24.41 -16.95
CA ILE A 126 -5.99 -23.82 -15.92
C ILE A 126 -6.89 -23.07 -14.92
N LEU A 127 -6.61 -23.24 -13.63
CA LEU A 127 -7.24 -22.55 -12.52
C LEU A 127 -6.54 -21.20 -12.31
N LEU A 128 -7.27 -20.11 -12.53
CA LEU A 128 -6.77 -18.74 -12.48
C LEU A 128 -7.59 -17.88 -11.52
N THR A 129 -6.90 -16.95 -10.86
CA THR A 129 -7.50 -15.76 -10.23
C THR A 129 -7.00 -14.50 -10.92
N ILE A 130 -7.81 -13.44 -10.89
CA ILE A 130 -7.41 -12.11 -11.33
C ILE A 130 -7.99 -11.07 -10.36
N ALA A 131 -7.13 -10.16 -9.90
CA ALA A 131 -7.47 -9.14 -8.90
C ALA A 131 -6.82 -7.80 -9.26
N LEU A 132 -7.35 -6.72 -8.70
CA LEU A 132 -6.73 -5.41 -8.69
C LEU A 132 -6.27 -5.11 -7.26
N GLU A 133 -4.97 -4.91 -7.08
CA GLU A 133 -4.36 -4.53 -5.80
C GLU A 133 -3.88 -3.07 -5.87
N ASN A 134 -3.78 -2.42 -4.71
CA ASN A 134 -3.10 -1.13 -4.59
C ASN A 134 -1.70 -1.43 -4.03
N ASP A 135 -0.66 -0.81 -4.57
CA ASP A 135 0.74 -1.04 -4.17
C ASP A 135 0.95 -0.91 -2.63
N THR A 136 0.23 0.02 -2.01
CA THR A 136 0.17 0.25 -0.56
C THR A 136 -0.30 -0.94 0.30
N LYS A 137 -0.75 -2.06 -0.29
CA LYS A 137 -1.27 -3.24 0.43
C LYS A 137 -0.37 -4.47 0.41
N GLN A 138 0.68 -4.53 -0.43
CA GLN A 138 1.43 -5.78 -0.61
C GLN A 138 2.28 -6.17 0.62
N THR A 139 2.60 -5.22 1.50
CA THR A 139 3.32 -5.47 2.76
C THR A 139 2.52 -6.30 3.78
N GLU A 140 1.17 -6.29 3.73
CA GLU A 140 0.33 -7.05 4.68
C GLU A 140 0.16 -8.54 4.31
N LEU A 141 0.38 -8.92 3.04
CA LEU A 141 -0.05 -10.22 2.51
C LEU A 141 1.08 -11.25 2.33
N SER A 142 2.35 -10.86 2.51
CA SER A 142 3.52 -11.73 2.30
C SER A 142 3.87 -12.66 3.48
N LEU A 143 2.97 -12.79 4.47
CA LEU A 143 3.16 -13.59 5.69
C LEU A 143 2.42 -14.96 5.70
N GLU A 144 1.71 -15.32 4.62
CA GLU A 144 1.08 -16.66 4.50
C GLU A 144 2.12 -17.77 4.26
N ARG A 145 2.40 -18.50 5.32
CA ARG A 145 3.50 -19.49 5.47
C ARG A 145 3.27 -20.75 4.61
N PHE A 146 4.09 -20.95 3.57
CA PHE A 146 4.05 -22.10 2.67
C PHE A 146 4.23 -23.46 3.40
N LYS A 147 3.14 -24.20 3.63
CA LYS A 147 3.14 -25.46 4.43
C LYS A 147 3.49 -26.71 3.60
N ALA A 148 4.78 -27.01 3.47
CA ALA A 148 5.25 -28.31 2.95
C ALA A 148 4.91 -29.47 3.91
N LYS A 149 4.51 -30.64 3.37
CA LYS A 149 4.10 -31.82 4.17
C LYS A 149 5.26 -32.77 4.46
N LYS A 150 5.46 -33.09 5.75
CA LYS A 150 6.17 -34.25 6.34
C LYS A 150 7.60 -34.57 5.84
N ALA A 151 8.57 -34.26 6.69
CA ALA A 151 9.80 -35.05 6.86
C ALA A 151 10.04 -35.28 8.36
N PRO A 152 10.67 -36.40 8.80
CA PRO A 152 10.95 -36.66 10.21
C PRO A 152 12.12 -35.81 10.74
N PRO A 153 12.18 -35.50 12.05
CA PRO A 153 13.15 -34.55 12.60
C PRO A 153 14.57 -35.14 12.69
N ARG A 154 15.57 -34.27 12.55
CA ARG A 154 16.95 -34.48 13.01
C ARG A 154 17.28 -33.44 14.09
N GLN A 155 18.01 -33.84 15.12
CA GLN A 155 18.46 -32.94 16.19
C GLN A 155 19.65 -32.09 15.73
N GLY A 156 19.72 -30.82 16.15
CA GLY A 156 20.93 -30.01 15.94
C GLY A 156 20.75 -28.48 16.04
N SER A 157 20.85 -27.95 17.26
CA SER A 157 21.07 -26.52 17.58
C SER A 157 19.96 -25.51 17.22
N PRO A 158 19.99 -24.28 17.79
CA PRO A 158 18.81 -23.41 17.89
C PRO A 158 18.90 -22.13 17.03
N VAL A 159 17.80 -21.37 16.97
CA VAL A 159 17.67 -19.89 16.97
C VAL A 159 16.24 -19.51 16.55
N LEU A 160 15.62 -18.57 17.29
CA LEU A 160 14.40 -17.81 16.92
C LEU A 160 13.22 -18.60 16.29
N SER A 161 12.48 -19.38 17.09
CA SER A 161 11.14 -19.89 16.70
C SER A 161 10.13 -20.07 17.84
N ASN A 162 10.48 -19.76 19.10
CA ASN A 162 9.67 -20.07 20.28
C ASN A 162 9.13 -18.83 21.03
N LEU A 163 9.03 -17.66 20.37
CA LEU A 163 8.69 -16.37 21.03
C LEU A 163 7.33 -15.77 20.64
N LEU A 164 6.38 -16.61 20.22
CA LEU A 164 4.96 -16.27 20.17
C LEU A 164 4.17 -17.36 20.91
N PRO A 165 3.54 -17.05 22.06
CA PRO A 165 2.53 -17.92 22.66
C PRO A 165 1.38 -18.14 21.67
N GLU A 166 0.67 -19.27 21.76
CA GLU A 166 -0.46 -19.58 20.86
C GLU A 166 -1.66 -18.62 20.99
N LYS A 167 -1.64 -17.73 21.99
CA LYS A 167 -2.60 -16.65 22.20
C LYS A 167 -1.87 -15.43 22.78
N LEU A 168 -2.01 -14.26 22.15
CA LEU A 168 -1.59 -12.98 22.73
C LEU A 168 -2.70 -12.46 23.64
N GLU A 169 -2.38 -12.18 24.89
CA GLU A 169 -3.31 -11.65 25.90
C GLU A 169 -2.71 -10.40 26.56
N ALA A 170 -3.57 -9.54 27.10
CA ALA A 170 -3.17 -8.37 27.88
C ALA A 170 -3.22 -8.73 29.37
N VAL A 171 -2.05 -8.79 30.02
CA VAL A 171 -1.92 -9.17 31.43
C VAL A 171 -1.66 -7.92 32.27
N LEU A 172 -2.61 -7.55 33.12
CA LEU A 172 -2.46 -6.42 34.03
C LEU A 172 -1.30 -6.65 35.02
N LYS A 173 -0.46 -5.63 35.19
CA LYS A 173 0.56 -5.53 36.24
C LYS A 173 0.11 -4.47 37.24
N GLU A 174 -0.64 -4.89 38.25
CA GLU A 174 -1.26 -4.00 39.25
C GLU A 174 -0.22 -3.11 39.94
N ASP A 175 0.93 -3.68 40.34
CA ASP A 175 2.03 -2.96 41.02
C ASP A 175 2.66 -1.83 40.19
N GLU A 176 2.58 -1.89 38.85
CA GLU A 176 3.28 -0.97 37.93
C GLU A 176 2.33 -0.17 37.01
N GLY A 177 1.03 -0.42 37.10
CA GLY A 177 -0.01 0.35 36.41
C GLY A 177 0.02 0.26 34.88
N TYR A 178 0.30 -0.91 34.31
CA TYR A 178 0.23 -1.16 32.85
C TYR A 178 -0.19 -2.60 32.50
N HIS A 179 -0.55 -2.82 31.25
CA HIS A 179 -0.86 -4.15 30.68
C HIS A 179 0.35 -4.68 29.91
N GLN A 180 0.96 -5.80 30.34
CA GLN A 180 1.98 -6.47 29.53
C GLN A 180 1.29 -7.23 28.39
N ILE A 181 1.78 -7.02 27.17
CA ILE A 181 1.42 -7.79 25.97
C ILE A 181 2.71 -8.38 25.40
N GLY A 182 2.69 -9.66 25.03
CA GLY A 182 3.91 -10.39 24.65
C GLY A 182 4.87 -10.69 25.82
N HIS A 183 6.05 -11.21 25.49
CA HIS A 183 6.99 -11.73 26.49
C HIS A 183 7.78 -10.60 27.17
N GLN A 184 7.79 -10.55 28.50
CA GLN A 184 8.27 -9.42 29.30
C GLN A 184 9.74 -9.00 29.01
N ASP A 185 10.58 -9.95 28.59
CA ASP A 185 12.01 -9.72 28.24
C ASP A 185 12.24 -9.08 26.86
N TYR A 186 11.28 -9.22 25.93
CA TYR A 186 11.42 -8.79 24.52
C TYR A 186 10.40 -7.72 24.12
N CYS A 187 9.41 -7.47 24.97
CA CYS A 187 8.30 -6.56 24.74
C CYS A 187 8.34 -5.49 25.85
N THR A 188 9.28 -4.55 25.70
CA THR A 188 9.74 -3.63 26.74
C THR A 188 9.26 -2.18 26.59
N ASP A 189 8.77 -1.80 25.41
CA ASP A 189 8.33 -0.45 25.07
C ASP A 189 6.98 -0.13 25.71
N LEU A 190 6.81 1.12 26.16
CA LEU A 190 5.58 1.62 26.75
C LEU A 190 4.75 2.39 25.73
N PHE A 191 3.44 2.18 25.79
CA PHE A 191 2.44 2.76 24.91
C PHE A 191 1.21 3.21 25.71
N VAL A 192 0.49 4.19 25.17
CA VAL A 192 -0.79 4.67 25.72
C VAL A 192 -1.87 4.47 24.66
N LEU A 193 -2.84 3.61 24.95
CA LEU A 193 -4.07 3.43 24.17
C LEU A 193 -5.18 4.23 24.85
N SER A 194 -5.81 5.16 24.14
CA SER A 194 -6.84 6.04 24.71
C SER A 194 -8.12 6.06 23.87
N VAL A 195 -9.26 5.93 24.52
CA VAL A 195 -10.59 6.09 23.93
C VAL A 195 -11.14 7.44 24.39
N THR A 196 -11.63 8.24 23.44
CA THR A 196 -12.29 9.52 23.70
C THR A 196 -13.72 9.47 23.18
N VAL A 197 -14.72 9.76 24.02
CA VAL A 197 -16.13 9.92 23.61
C VAL A 197 -16.39 11.42 23.51
N ALA A 198 -16.54 11.94 22.29
CA ALA A 198 -16.39 13.37 22.02
C ALA A 198 -17.72 14.14 21.93
N PHE A 199 -18.79 13.51 21.45
CA PHE A 199 -20.13 14.09 21.35
C PHE A 199 -21.17 12.99 21.09
N ALA A 200 -22.46 13.31 21.25
CA ALA A 200 -23.53 12.45 20.78
C ALA A 200 -24.74 13.26 20.29
N THR A 201 -25.55 12.67 19.40
CA THR A 201 -26.75 13.31 18.84
C THR A 201 -27.87 12.30 18.62
N LYS A 202 -29.13 12.78 18.64
CA LYS A 202 -30.35 12.03 18.32
C LYS A 202 -30.57 10.81 19.24
N LEU A 203 -30.09 10.87 20.48
CA LEU A 203 -30.11 9.72 21.39
C LEU A 203 -31.53 9.38 21.87
N GLU A 204 -32.46 10.34 21.78
CA GLU A 204 -33.89 10.11 22.07
C GLU A 204 -34.52 9.02 21.19
N GLN A 205 -33.96 8.77 19.99
CA GLN A 205 -34.39 7.70 19.08
C GLN A 205 -34.10 6.27 19.62
N LEU A 206 -33.31 6.14 20.69
CA LEU A 206 -33.06 4.86 21.37
C LEU A 206 -34.11 4.56 22.46
N ILE A 207 -34.98 5.52 22.81
CA ILE A 207 -36.03 5.33 23.83
C ILE A 207 -37.32 4.89 23.13
N PRO A 208 -37.88 3.69 23.44
CA PRO A 208 -39.20 3.33 22.97
C PRO A 208 -40.26 4.23 23.61
N SER A 209 -41.24 4.70 22.84
CA SER A 209 -42.36 5.52 23.37
C SER A 209 -43.27 4.81 24.37
N THR A 210 -43.07 3.50 24.58
CA THR A 210 -43.69 2.69 25.64
C THR A 210 -42.88 2.62 26.94
N MET A 211 -41.62 3.08 26.93
CA MET A 211 -40.73 3.10 28.09
C MET A 211 -40.95 4.39 28.89
N LYS A 212 -41.62 4.29 30.04
CA LYS A 212 -41.68 5.40 31.00
C LYS A 212 -40.28 5.66 31.55
N LEU A 213 -39.67 6.79 31.17
CA LEU A 213 -38.53 7.36 31.88
C LEU A 213 -38.97 7.61 33.33
N VAL A 214 -38.23 7.06 34.29
CA VAL A 214 -38.67 7.03 35.70
C VAL A 214 -38.17 8.29 36.39
N GLY A 215 -39.01 9.32 36.36
CA GLY A 215 -38.86 10.54 37.16
C GLY A 215 -37.75 11.50 36.72
N GLU A 216 -37.78 12.67 37.35
CA GLU A 216 -36.68 13.63 37.33
C GLU A 216 -35.47 12.97 38.04
N GLY A 217 -34.35 12.80 37.31
CA GLY A 217 -33.18 12.04 37.79
C GLY A 217 -32.85 10.76 37.01
N SER A 218 -33.43 10.53 35.83
CA SER A 218 -32.94 9.50 34.90
C SER A 218 -31.58 9.92 34.32
N GLU A 219 -30.50 9.32 34.82
CA GLU A 219 -29.13 9.58 34.35
C GLU A 219 -28.68 8.59 33.27
N PHE A 220 -27.92 9.11 32.30
CA PHE A 220 -27.39 8.39 31.15
C PHE A 220 -25.87 8.52 31.10
N PHE A 221 -25.16 7.44 30.74
CA PHE A 221 -23.70 7.43 30.64
C PHE A 221 -23.25 6.50 29.51
N PHE A 222 -22.04 6.69 29.02
CA PHE A 222 -21.40 5.76 28.10
C PHE A 222 -20.62 4.70 28.87
N TYR A 223 -20.70 3.45 28.42
CA TYR A 223 -19.98 2.31 29.01
C TYR A 223 -19.23 1.53 27.93
N TYR A 224 -17.97 1.17 28.22
CA TYR A 224 -17.15 0.31 27.38
C TYR A 224 -16.03 -0.35 28.19
N THR A 225 -15.63 -1.57 27.81
CA THR A 225 -14.54 -2.30 28.46
C THR A 225 -13.26 -2.21 27.62
N LEU A 226 -12.20 -1.60 28.16
CA LEU A 226 -10.91 -1.41 27.48
C LEU A 226 -9.84 -2.32 28.10
N LEU A 227 -9.41 -3.35 27.35
CA LEU A 227 -8.46 -4.39 27.81
C LEU A 227 -8.88 -5.10 29.11
N GLY A 228 -10.19 -5.21 29.38
CA GLY A 228 -10.73 -5.80 30.61
C GLY A 228 -11.03 -4.79 31.73
N ASN A 229 -10.69 -3.50 31.55
CA ASN A 229 -11.05 -2.44 32.48
C ASN A 229 -12.41 -1.85 32.07
N ASP A 230 -13.39 -1.90 32.97
CA ASP A 230 -14.69 -1.27 32.76
C ASP A 230 -14.59 0.25 32.94
N ILE A 231 -15.04 1.00 31.93
CA ILE A 231 -15.02 2.46 31.90
C ILE A 231 -16.45 2.97 31.72
N THR A 232 -16.84 3.90 32.59
CA THR A 232 -18.12 4.61 32.55
C THR A 232 -17.87 6.12 32.50
N SER A 233 -18.52 6.82 31.57
CA SER A 233 -18.41 8.28 31.49
C SER A 233 -19.09 8.99 32.66
N GLU A 234 -18.82 10.29 32.81
CA GLU A 234 -19.66 11.18 33.64
C GLU A 234 -21.14 11.07 33.20
N PRO A 235 -22.10 10.99 34.14
CA PRO A 235 -23.52 10.90 33.80
C PRO A 235 -24.10 12.24 33.34
N PHE A 236 -24.98 12.19 32.34
CA PHE A 236 -25.73 13.33 31.81
C PHE A 236 -27.23 13.00 31.72
N GLN A 237 -28.08 14.04 31.75
CA GLN A 237 -29.54 13.86 31.91
C GLN A 237 -30.35 14.16 30.63
N ASN A 238 -29.77 14.85 29.64
CA ASN A 238 -30.46 15.28 28.43
C ASN A 238 -30.01 14.46 27.20
N LEU A 239 -30.92 13.69 26.60
CA LEU A 239 -30.65 12.88 25.40
C LEU A 239 -30.91 13.62 24.08
N ILE A 240 -31.75 14.65 24.08
CA ILE A 240 -32.11 15.45 22.89
C ILE A 240 -30.98 16.43 22.58
N SER A 241 -30.37 17.01 23.61
CA SER A 241 -29.18 17.84 23.54
C SER A 241 -28.16 17.38 24.59
N PRO A 242 -27.38 16.32 24.31
CA PRO A 242 -26.34 15.84 25.20
C PRO A 242 -25.28 16.91 25.48
N SER A 243 -25.06 17.20 26.76
CA SER A 243 -24.20 18.27 27.25
C SER A 243 -23.11 17.74 28.20
N PHE A 244 -22.45 16.66 27.79
CA PHE A 244 -21.27 16.11 28.45
C PHE A 244 -20.00 16.65 27.77
N GLU A 245 -18.91 16.82 28.53
CA GLU A 245 -17.61 17.23 27.98
C GLU A 245 -16.90 16.04 27.29
N PRO A 246 -16.01 16.27 26.31
CA PRO A 246 -15.27 15.21 25.62
C PRO A 246 -14.34 14.40 26.56
N GLU A 247 -14.84 13.27 27.05
CA GLU A 247 -14.13 12.47 28.05
C GLU A 247 -13.15 11.48 27.41
N ARG A 248 -11.96 11.34 28.00
CA ARG A 248 -10.91 10.41 27.56
C ARG A 248 -10.44 9.49 28.69
N ALA A 249 -10.57 8.19 28.47
CA ALA A 249 -9.91 7.17 29.27
C ALA A 249 -8.67 6.63 28.53
N SER A 250 -7.61 6.32 29.27
CA SER A 250 -6.32 5.85 28.75
C SER A 250 -5.80 4.66 29.55
N VAL A 251 -5.34 3.62 28.86
CA VAL A 251 -4.61 2.50 29.47
C VAL A 251 -3.15 2.49 29.00
N ARG A 252 -2.24 2.24 29.94
CA ARG A 252 -0.82 2.02 29.65
C ARG A 252 -0.59 0.55 29.29
N ILE A 253 0.25 0.33 28.30
CA ILE A 253 0.56 -0.98 27.71
C ILE A 253 2.08 -1.11 27.59
N ARG A 254 2.64 -2.25 27.98
CA ARG A 254 4.04 -2.60 27.75
C ARG A 254 4.11 -3.72 26.72
N SER A 255 4.73 -3.46 25.58
CA SER A 255 4.73 -4.34 24.40
C SER A 255 5.99 -4.13 23.55
N SER A 256 5.97 -4.56 22.29
CA SER A 256 6.76 -3.97 21.19
C SER A 256 5.84 -3.71 20.00
N ASP A 257 6.21 -2.80 19.09
CA ASP A 257 5.36 -2.40 17.95
C ASP A 257 4.72 -3.57 17.18
N PRO A 258 5.49 -4.56 16.64
CA PRO A 258 4.89 -5.65 15.87
C PRO A 258 3.95 -6.54 16.70
N VAL A 259 4.25 -6.72 17.99
CA VAL A 259 3.41 -7.53 18.89
C VAL A 259 2.14 -6.79 19.26
N LEU A 260 2.21 -5.46 19.47
CA LEU A 260 1.04 -4.64 19.80
C LEU A 260 0.09 -4.51 18.62
N LEU A 261 0.62 -4.25 17.42
CA LEU A 261 -0.18 -4.17 16.18
C LEU A 261 -0.83 -5.52 15.85
N THR A 262 -0.11 -6.64 16.08
CA THR A 262 -0.67 -8.00 15.95
C THR A 262 -1.75 -8.29 17.00
N PHE A 263 -1.57 -7.87 18.25
CA PHE A 263 -2.59 -8.03 19.29
C PHE A 263 -3.87 -7.24 18.95
N LEU A 264 -3.73 -5.99 18.51
CA LEU A 264 -4.85 -5.09 18.18
C LEU A 264 -5.61 -5.52 16.91
N SER A 265 -4.95 -6.16 15.93
CA SER A 265 -5.63 -6.73 14.77
C SER A 265 -6.39 -8.02 15.09
N LEU A 266 -6.07 -8.68 16.20
CA LEU A 266 -6.75 -9.87 16.73
C LEU A 266 -7.84 -9.55 17.77
N GLN A 267 -7.94 -8.32 18.28
CA GLN A 267 -8.99 -7.93 19.21
C GLN A 267 -10.36 -7.77 18.51
N PRO A 268 -11.47 -8.06 19.22
CA PRO A 268 -12.80 -7.68 18.75
C PRO A 268 -12.96 -6.16 18.63
N SER A 269 -14.02 -5.72 17.95
CA SER A 269 -14.46 -4.32 18.00
C SER A 269 -14.68 -3.87 19.45
N LEU A 270 -14.23 -2.66 19.79
CA LEU A 270 -14.62 -2.02 21.04
C LEU A 270 -16.12 -1.71 20.98
N GLN A 271 -16.91 -2.32 21.86
CA GLN A 271 -18.34 -2.06 21.95
C GLN A 271 -18.59 -0.90 22.90
N VAL A 272 -19.14 0.20 22.39
CA VAL A 272 -19.51 1.39 23.16
C VAL A 272 -21.01 1.43 23.33
N HIS A 273 -21.46 1.39 24.58
CA HIS A 273 -22.87 1.38 24.98
C HIS A 273 -23.30 2.75 25.47
N LEU A 274 -24.54 3.16 25.17
CA LEU A 274 -25.28 4.14 25.95
C LEU A 274 -26.12 3.39 26.99
N CYS A 275 -25.97 3.74 28.26
CA CYS A 275 -26.65 3.10 29.39
C CYS A 275 -27.54 4.07 30.16
N CYS A 276 -28.58 3.53 30.81
CA CYS A 276 -29.38 4.20 31.83
C CYS A 276 -29.53 3.24 33.03
N GLY A 277 -28.86 3.56 34.14
CA GLY A 277 -28.56 2.57 35.18
C GLY A 277 -27.99 1.28 34.57
N ASN A 278 -28.58 0.14 34.92
CA ASN A 278 -28.13 -1.18 34.46
C ASN A 278 -28.65 -1.60 33.07
N HIS A 279 -29.25 -0.69 32.29
CA HIS A 279 -29.84 -1.00 30.97
C HIS A 279 -29.10 -0.30 29.83
N SER A 280 -28.53 -1.08 28.91
CA SER A 280 -28.01 -0.55 27.63
C SER A 280 -29.18 -0.19 26.70
N LEU A 281 -29.29 1.09 26.33
CA LEU A 281 -30.30 1.61 25.40
C LEU A 281 -29.91 1.36 23.93
N GLY A 282 -28.61 1.41 23.64
CA GLY A 282 -28.05 1.06 22.35
C GLY A 282 -26.53 0.91 22.41
N SER A 283 -25.94 0.23 21.43
CA SER A 283 -24.49 0.04 21.34
C SER A 283 -23.97 0.20 19.92
N THR A 284 -22.71 0.60 19.77
CA THR A 284 -21.98 0.62 18.50
C THR A 284 -20.65 -0.09 18.62
N GLU A 285 -20.10 -0.54 17.49
CA GLU A 285 -18.80 -1.19 17.38
C GLU A 285 -17.75 -0.26 16.75
N VAL A 286 -16.58 -0.16 17.37
CA VAL A 286 -15.42 0.60 16.87
C VAL A 286 -14.25 -0.36 16.64
N SER A 287 -13.84 -0.54 15.39
CA SER A 287 -12.84 -1.56 15.03
C SER A 287 -11.41 -1.16 15.40
N LEU A 288 -10.85 -1.80 16.44
CA LEU A 288 -9.47 -1.58 16.90
C LEU A 288 -8.42 -1.97 15.83
N ALA A 289 -8.76 -2.89 14.93
CA ALA A 289 -7.91 -3.26 13.79
C ALA A 289 -7.65 -2.10 12.81
N GLY A 290 -8.35 -0.97 12.89
CA GLY A 290 -8.00 0.26 12.17
C GLY A 290 -6.67 0.86 12.64
N LEU A 291 -6.35 0.77 13.94
CA LEU A 291 -5.09 1.24 14.52
C LEU A 291 -3.89 0.39 14.08
N ALA A 292 -4.14 -0.88 13.75
CA ALA A 292 -3.10 -1.78 13.21
C ALA A 292 -2.77 -1.49 11.74
N LYS A 293 -3.66 -0.81 11.00
CA LYS A 293 -3.57 -0.57 9.55
C LYS A 293 -3.11 0.84 9.17
N SER A 294 -3.06 1.75 10.14
CA SER A 294 -2.42 3.04 9.91
C SER A 294 -0.91 2.80 9.76
N SER A 295 -0.37 2.99 8.56
CA SER A 295 1.05 2.85 8.21
C SER A 295 1.88 4.01 8.79
N VAL A 296 1.82 4.14 10.12
CA VAL A 296 2.28 5.27 10.90
C VAL A 296 3.47 4.82 11.73
N ASP A 297 4.55 5.58 11.62
CA ASP A 297 5.75 5.41 12.42
C ASP A 297 5.42 5.79 13.87
N LEU A 298 5.21 4.78 14.73
CA LEU A 298 4.87 4.95 16.15
C LEU A 298 5.98 5.63 16.97
N GLU A 299 7.19 5.78 16.41
CA GLU A 299 8.27 6.61 16.98
C GLU A 299 8.13 8.11 16.66
N LYS A 300 7.13 8.53 15.87
CA LYS A 300 7.02 9.91 15.35
C LYS A 300 5.60 10.46 15.30
N GLN A 301 4.57 9.61 15.26
CA GLN A 301 3.17 10.02 15.08
C GLN A 301 2.19 9.13 15.87
N VAL A 302 1.02 9.70 16.18
CA VAL A 302 -0.09 9.02 16.86
C VAL A 302 -0.95 8.31 15.82
N ALA A 303 -1.24 7.03 16.03
CA ALA A 303 -2.23 6.29 15.25
C ALA A 303 -3.63 6.57 15.80
N THR A 304 -4.58 6.96 14.93
CA THR A 304 -5.93 7.38 15.34
C THR A 304 -7.00 6.73 14.46
N VAL A 305 -8.06 6.22 15.09
CA VAL A 305 -9.33 5.82 14.45
C VAL A 305 -10.44 6.68 15.04
N GLU A 306 -10.96 7.62 14.25
CA GLU A 306 -11.99 8.57 14.68
C GLU A 306 -13.18 8.56 13.72
N GLY A 307 -14.39 8.69 14.26
CA GLY A 307 -15.61 8.74 13.46
C GLY A 307 -16.88 8.98 14.25
N ALA A 308 -17.98 9.20 13.52
CA ALA A 308 -19.33 9.27 14.04
C ALA A 308 -20.01 7.89 13.85
N PHE A 309 -20.24 7.18 14.95
CA PHE A 309 -20.68 5.78 14.97
C PHE A 309 -22.15 5.66 15.37
N ILE A 310 -22.91 4.84 14.63
CA ILE A 310 -24.37 4.71 14.80
C ILE A 310 -24.69 3.70 15.91
N LEU A 311 -25.36 4.15 16.97
CA LEU A 311 -25.83 3.30 18.05
C LEU A 311 -27.03 2.47 17.58
N GLN A 312 -27.00 1.15 17.81
CA GLN A 312 -28.11 0.27 17.49
C GLN A 312 -28.83 -0.21 18.75
N PRO A 313 -30.18 -0.16 18.82
CA PRO A 313 -30.93 -0.63 19.98
C PRO A 313 -30.94 -2.17 20.05
N PRO A 314 -30.77 -2.78 21.23
CA PRO A 314 -30.46 -4.21 21.38
C PRO A 314 -31.58 -5.17 20.93
N ASN A 315 -32.82 -4.69 20.76
CA ASN A 315 -33.97 -5.50 20.38
C ASN A 315 -34.46 -5.29 18.92
N ARG A 316 -33.68 -4.62 18.05
CA ARG A 316 -34.07 -4.25 16.68
C ARG A 316 -34.67 -5.42 15.87
N ALA A 317 -34.09 -6.62 15.99
CA ALA A 317 -34.55 -7.82 15.29
C ALA A 317 -35.91 -8.40 15.78
N LYS A 318 -36.37 -8.03 16.98
CA LYS A 318 -37.64 -8.49 17.56
C LYS A 318 -38.79 -7.50 17.37
N GLN A 319 -38.50 -6.24 17.07
CA GLN A 319 -39.49 -5.14 17.12
C GLN A 319 -40.02 -4.72 15.75
N SER A 320 -39.47 -5.22 14.64
CA SER A 320 -39.93 -4.95 13.26
C SER A 320 -40.09 -3.46 12.92
N LEU A 321 -39.28 -2.59 13.55
CA LEU A 321 -39.37 -1.14 13.38
C LEU A 321 -38.94 -0.72 11.96
N PRO A 322 -39.59 0.30 11.36
CA PRO A 322 -39.19 0.84 10.07
C PRO A 322 -37.75 1.39 10.14
N PRO A 323 -37.00 1.36 9.03
CA PRO A 323 -35.63 1.88 9.01
C PRO A 323 -35.63 3.39 9.21
N ILE A 324 -35.09 3.84 10.35
CA ILE A 324 -34.87 5.27 10.66
C ILE A 324 -34.02 5.88 9.54
N PRO A 325 -34.44 6.98 8.89
CA PRO A 325 -33.64 7.67 7.87
C PRO A 325 -32.25 8.04 8.39
N MET A 326 -31.21 7.96 7.55
CA MET A 326 -29.82 8.22 7.96
C MET A 326 -29.67 9.55 8.71
N ASP A 327 -30.35 10.59 8.25
CA ASP A 327 -30.33 11.94 8.83
C ASP A 327 -30.89 12.00 10.27
N LEU A 328 -31.55 10.94 10.76
CA LEU A 328 -32.16 10.83 12.09
C LEU A 328 -31.57 9.71 12.96
N GLN A 329 -30.47 9.05 12.58
CA GLN A 329 -29.94 7.93 13.37
C GLN A 329 -29.18 8.37 14.63
N PRO A 330 -29.38 7.72 15.79
CA PRO A 330 -28.66 8.00 17.03
C PRO A 330 -27.18 7.72 16.85
N THR A 331 -26.33 8.72 17.12
CA THR A 331 -24.92 8.70 16.70
C THR A 331 -24.01 9.25 17.80
N VAL A 332 -22.89 8.58 18.05
CA VAL A 332 -21.84 8.97 19.01
C VAL A 332 -20.50 9.18 18.31
N GLY A 333 -19.82 10.30 18.58
CA GLY A 333 -18.47 10.57 18.12
C GLY A 333 -17.44 9.88 19.01
N VAL A 334 -16.63 8.99 18.44
CA VAL A 334 -15.59 8.24 19.19
C VAL A 334 -14.25 8.38 18.46
N SER A 335 -13.19 8.65 19.23
CA SER A 335 -11.80 8.72 18.77
C SER A 335 -10.94 7.80 19.61
N VAL A 336 -10.38 6.74 18.99
CA VAL A 336 -9.43 5.84 19.63
C VAL A 336 -8.03 6.16 19.12
N THR A 337 -7.06 6.28 20.02
CA THR A 337 -5.69 6.74 19.74
C THR A 337 -4.66 5.82 20.37
N LEU A 338 -3.57 5.54 19.65
CA LEU A 338 -2.42 4.77 20.12
C LEU A 338 -1.12 5.56 19.86
N ARG A 339 -0.27 5.66 20.88
CA ARG A 339 1.04 6.31 20.80
C ARG A 339 2.07 5.63 21.71
N ARG A 340 3.35 5.74 21.40
CA ARG A 340 4.46 5.38 22.30
C ARG A 340 4.53 6.39 23.46
N GLU A 341 4.88 5.92 24.66
CA GLU A 341 5.00 6.74 25.87
C GLU A 341 6.39 7.40 25.90
N GLY A 342 6.58 8.44 25.07
CA GLY A 342 7.84 9.19 24.97
C GLY A 342 7.69 10.57 24.34
N ASP A 343 6.90 10.69 23.27
CA ASP A 343 6.72 11.95 22.54
C ASP A 343 5.45 12.72 22.92
N GLY A 344 5.57 14.05 22.97
CA GLY A 344 4.50 15.01 23.24
C GLY A 344 4.55 15.62 24.66
N PRO A 345 4.16 16.91 24.82
CA PRO A 345 4.37 17.64 26.07
C PRO A 345 3.48 17.15 27.23
N LEU A 346 4.02 17.25 28.44
CA LEU A 346 3.32 16.98 29.69
C LEU A 346 2.13 17.93 29.87
N ILE A 347 0.91 17.40 29.77
CA ILE A 347 -0.30 18.03 30.31
C ILE A 347 -0.49 17.47 31.72
N PRO A 348 -0.36 18.27 32.80
CA PRO A 348 -0.50 17.76 34.15
C PRO A 348 -1.94 17.30 34.45
N LEU A 349 -2.08 16.04 34.88
CA LEU A 349 -3.34 15.52 35.41
C LEU A 349 -3.65 16.21 36.74
N LYS A 350 -4.79 16.88 36.85
CA LYS A 350 -5.20 17.60 38.07
C LYS A 350 -5.81 16.65 39.12
N THR A 351 -4.98 15.86 39.80
CA THR A 351 -5.37 15.27 41.09
C THR A 351 -5.21 16.34 42.18
N GLY A 352 -6.33 16.75 42.79
CA GLY A 352 -6.33 17.82 43.78
C GLY A 352 -5.91 17.35 45.17
N THR A 353 -4.97 18.04 45.79
CA THR A 353 -4.75 18.03 47.25
C THR A 353 -4.28 19.42 47.69
N VAL A 354 -4.67 19.85 48.88
CA VAL A 354 -4.51 21.23 49.39
C VAL A 354 -3.26 21.36 50.26
N GLU A 355 -2.45 22.40 50.04
CA GLU A 355 -1.81 23.18 51.12
C GLU A 355 -1.23 24.54 50.62
N HIS A 356 -0.51 25.27 51.46
CA HIS A 356 -0.63 26.74 51.57
C HIS A 356 0.69 27.57 51.42
N VAL A 357 0.52 28.87 51.05
CA VAL A 357 1.36 30.04 51.44
C VAL A 357 2.70 30.35 50.70
N LEU A 358 2.59 31.25 49.69
CA LEU A 358 3.16 32.63 49.64
C LEU A 358 4.72 32.87 49.53
N PRO A 359 5.21 34.07 49.14
CA PRO A 359 6.05 34.16 47.92
C PRO A 359 7.37 34.98 48.03
N SER A 360 8.11 35.09 46.92
CA SER A 360 9.17 36.11 46.70
C SER A 360 9.25 36.60 45.23
N SER A 361 9.87 37.75 45.00
CA SER A 361 9.83 38.54 43.75
C SER A 361 11.06 38.38 42.81
N PRO A 362 10.97 38.77 41.52
CA PRO A 362 12.02 38.57 40.50
C PRO A 362 12.97 39.77 40.31
N PRO A 363 14.11 39.58 39.61
CA PRO A 363 14.68 40.68 38.82
C PRO A 363 15.32 40.31 37.44
N ALA A 364 15.01 41.17 36.46
CA ALA A 364 15.89 41.76 35.42
C ALA A 364 16.78 40.93 34.45
N GLU A 365 16.54 41.19 33.16
CA GLU A 365 17.46 41.41 32.01
C GLU A 365 18.97 41.07 32.09
N LYS A 366 19.50 40.54 30.97
CA LYS A 366 20.58 41.20 30.18
C LYS A 366 20.81 40.61 28.78
N TRP A 367 21.17 41.49 27.84
CA TRP A 367 21.77 41.13 26.54
C TRP A 367 23.29 40.91 26.66
N PRO A 368 23.89 40.16 25.72
CA PRO A 368 25.24 40.42 25.23
C PRO A 368 25.26 40.83 23.73
N ARG A 369 26.29 41.57 23.32
CA ARG A 369 26.62 41.87 21.90
C ARG A 369 28.13 41.70 21.66
N THR A 370 28.52 41.61 20.38
CA THR A 370 29.86 41.94 19.82
C THR A 370 31.04 41.04 20.21
N PRO A 371 32.21 41.09 19.50
CA PRO A 371 32.58 41.88 18.30
C PRO A 371 33.26 41.12 17.12
N SER A 372 33.62 41.90 16.07
CA SER A 372 34.79 41.76 15.17
C SER A 372 34.59 41.13 13.77
N PRO A 373 35.47 41.44 12.77
CA PRO A 373 35.89 42.78 12.31
C PRO A 373 35.78 42.92 10.75
N GLY A 374 36.11 44.10 10.18
CA GLY A 374 35.92 44.38 8.74
C GLY A 374 37.19 44.76 7.94
N ILE A 375 37.14 44.60 6.61
CA ILE A 375 38.15 45.02 5.61
C ILE A 375 37.44 45.79 4.45
N LYS A 376 38.19 46.51 3.60
CA LYS A 376 37.73 47.72 2.87
C LYS A 376 37.45 47.57 1.35
N SER A 377 36.48 48.37 0.89
CA SER A 377 36.23 49.03 -0.43
C SER A 377 37.40 49.09 -1.47
N PRO A 378 37.17 49.21 -2.83
CA PRO A 378 36.31 50.27 -3.40
C PRO A 378 35.62 50.13 -4.82
N ILE A 379 34.38 50.64 -4.89
CA ILE A 379 33.83 51.69 -5.80
C ILE A 379 34.31 51.78 -7.29
N LYS A 380 33.35 51.69 -8.25
CA LYS A 380 33.03 52.73 -9.28
C LYS A 380 31.75 52.42 -10.09
N SER A 381 31.11 53.47 -10.62
CA SER A 381 29.85 53.51 -11.42
C SER A 381 30.10 54.26 -12.77
N PRO A 382 29.17 54.43 -13.75
CA PRO A 382 27.93 55.26 -13.63
C PRO A 382 26.67 54.95 -14.54
N THR A 383 25.49 55.27 -14.00
CA THR A 383 24.41 56.19 -14.51
C THR A 383 24.01 56.32 -16.00
N SER A 384 22.75 55.94 -16.31
CA SER A 384 21.69 56.50 -17.22
C SER A 384 21.96 57.11 -18.61
N LEU A 385 21.05 56.84 -19.57
CA LEU A 385 20.09 57.81 -20.16
C LEU A 385 19.03 57.08 -21.04
N ALA A 386 18.05 57.81 -21.62
CA ALA A 386 16.93 57.24 -22.39
C ALA A 386 16.52 58.11 -23.59
N GLU A 387 16.01 57.49 -24.67
CA GLU A 387 15.23 58.15 -25.74
C GLU A 387 14.46 57.13 -26.62
N SER A 388 13.66 57.61 -27.59
CA SER A 388 12.80 56.86 -28.55
C SER A 388 12.78 57.64 -29.89
N PRO A 389 12.00 57.32 -30.97
CA PRO A 389 11.08 56.22 -31.33
C PRO A 389 11.55 55.57 -32.69
N PRO A 390 10.74 55.11 -33.71
CA PRO A 390 9.30 54.83 -33.86
C PRO A 390 8.91 53.47 -34.52
N ASN A 391 7.59 53.26 -34.69
CA ASN A 391 6.95 52.13 -35.40
C ASN A 391 7.00 52.29 -36.95
N PRO A 392 6.58 51.27 -37.75
CA PRO A 392 5.14 51.20 -38.11
C PRO A 392 4.51 49.79 -38.23
N LEU A 393 3.23 49.74 -37.81
CA LEU A 393 2.05 49.03 -38.37
C LEU A 393 2.21 47.84 -39.35
N THR A 394 1.40 46.80 -39.12
CA THR A 394 0.55 46.16 -40.15
C THR A 394 -0.74 45.64 -39.49
N GLU A 395 -1.85 45.58 -40.24
CA GLU A 395 -3.22 45.42 -39.75
C GLU A 395 -3.84 44.04 -40.11
N SER A 396 -4.84 43.59 -39.35
CA SER A 396 -6.10 43.06 -39.92
C SER A 396 -7.17 42.83 -38.84
N GLU A 397 -8.45 42.87 -39.23
CA GLU A 397 -9.61 42.77 -38.33
C GLU A 397 -10.60 41.65 -38.73
N ALA A 398 -11.54 41.38 -37.80
CA ALA A 398 -12.99 41.24 -38.05
C ALA A 398 -13.69 39.84 -38.07
N ASN A 399 -14.87 39.87 -37.43
CA ASN A 399 -16.14 39.17 -37.74
C ASN A 399 -16.46 37.73 -37.26
N SER A 400 -17.39 37.71 -36.29
CA SER A 400 -18.74 37.10 -36.37
C SER A 400 -18.97 35.57 -36.27
N LEU A 401 -19.36 35.14 -35.06
CA LEU A 401 -20.71 34.65 -34.66
C LEU A 401 -21.47 33.51 -35.41
N GLN A 402 -22.23 32.77 -34.58
CA GLN A 402 -23.36 31.84 -34.85
C GLN A 402 -22.99 30.39 -35.27
N VAL A 403 -23.44 29.30 -34.59
CA VAL A 403 -24.80 28.79 -34.22
C VAL A 403 -25.41 28.01 -35.41
N GLU A 404 -25.96 26.78 -35.31
CA GLU A 404 -26.71 26.10 -34.22
C GLU A 404 -26.69 24.53 -34.27
N ALA A 405 -27.44 23.90 -33.35
CA ALA A 405 -28.30 22.70 -33.51
C ALA A 405 -27.74 21.27 -33.32
N ALA A 406 -28.49 20.29 -32.77
CA ALA A 406 -29.71 20.36 -31.93
C ALA A 406 -30.06 19.04 -31.18
N LEU A 407 -30.60 19.20 -29.96
CA LEU A 407 -31.72 18.51 -29.26
C LEU A 407 -31.99 16.99 -29.36
N LEU A 408 -32.35 16.40 -28.19
CA LEU A 408 -33.41 15.41 -27.84
C LEU A 408 -33.00 14.66 -26.54
N ALA A 409 -33.82 14.29 -25.54
CA ALA A 409 -35.20 14.63 -25.16
C ALA A 409 -35.43 14.31 -23.64
N GLN A 410 -36.59 14.72 -23.07
CA GLN A 410 -37.07 14.44 -21.69
C GLN A 410 -37.79 13.05 -21.57
N PRO A 411 -38.26 12.52 -20.40
CA PRO A 411 -38.76 13.22 -19.18
C PRO A 411 -38.60 12.57 -17.75
N LEU A 412 -39.15 13.28 -16.76
CA LEU A 412 -39.58 12.88 -15.39
C LEU A 412 -40.97 12.13 -15.40
N PRO A 413 -41.77 11.89 -14.32
CA PRO A 413 -41.69 12.18 -12.85
C PRO A 413 -41.78 10.87 -11.98
N THR A 414 -42.30 10.71 -10.74
CA THR A 414 -43.15 11.42 -9.73
C THR A 414 -42.90 10.76 -8.34
N GLY A 415 -43.34 11.16 -7.13
CA GLY A 415 -44.22 12.22 -6.54
C GLY A 415 -43.93 12.31 -5.02
N SER A 416 -44.54 13.12 -4.12
CA SER A 416 -45.82 13.87 -4.03
C SER A 416 -46.95 13.17 -3.22
N VAL A 417 -47.86 13.96 -2.61
CA VAL A 417 -49.08 13.62 -1.80
C VAL A 417 -48.85 13.29 -0.29
N LEU A 418 -49.64 13.74 0.71
CA LEU A 418 -50.31 15.05 1.03
C LEU A 418 -51.08 14.99 2.39
N ALA A 419 -50.79 15.88 3.35
CA ALA A 419 -51.70 16.43 4.40
C ALA A 419 -52.51 15.42 5.30
N PRO A 420 -53.60 15.79 6.05
CA PRO A 420 -53.95 17.07 6.71
C PRO A 420 -54.43 16.97 8.21
N CYS A 421 -54.12 18.02 9.01
CA CYS A 421 -54.98 18.75 9.98
C CYS A 421 -55.70 18.11 11.22
N GLN A 422 -56.08 19.03 12.15
CA GLN A 422 -57.13 19.01 13.20
C GLN A 422 -56.75 18.65 14.66
N VAL A 423 -57.32 19.26 15.72
CA VAL A 423 -57.87 20.64 15.98
C VAL A 423 -58.21 20.79 17.49
N GLU A 424 -57.97 21.97 18.10
CA GLU A 424 -58.41 22.41 19.47
C GLU A 424 -57.97 21.50 20.68
N ASP A 425 -58.03 21.89 21.96
CA ASP A 425 -58.63 23.06 22.64
C ASP A 425 -57.83 23.48 23.92
N GLU A 426 -58.15 24.66 24.48
CA GLU A 426 -57.71 25.21 25.81
C GLU A 426 -58.67 24.71 26.94
N PRO A 427 -58.40 24.78 28.29
CA PRO A 427 -58.10 26.05 28.98
C PRO A 427 -57.30 26.09 30.33
N GLU A 428 -56.81 27.30 30.63
CA GLU A 428 -56.67 27.97 31.97
C GLU A 428 -55.79 27.37 33.10
N GLY A 429 -54.87 28.22 33.61
CA GLY A 429 -54.16 28.04 34.88
C GLY A 429 -53.13 29.15 35.12
N GLY A 430 -53.46 30.17 35.93
CA GLY A 430 -52.68 31.43 36.00
C GLY A 430 -51.63 31.56 37.11
N LEU A 431 -50.88 32.67 37.04
CA LEU A 431 -49.92 33.23 38.03
C LEU A 431 -48.56 32.53 38.19
N SER A 432 -47.51 33.04 37.54
CA SER A 432 -46.53 33.95 38.19
C SER A 432 -45.44 34.42 37.22
N SER A 433 -44.73 35.50 37.55
CA SER A 433 -43.71 36.13 36.70
C SER A 433 -42.29 35.64 36.98
N VAL A 434 -41.64 35.01 36.00
CA VAL A 434 -40.16 34.90 35.93
C VAL A 434 -39.72 35.13 34.48
N SER A 435 -38.84 36.11 34.27
CA SER A 435 -38.22 36.37 32.96
C SER A 435 -37.12 35.34 32.70
N VAL A 436 -37.42 34.31 31.90
CA VAL A 436 -36.42 33.32 31.47
C VAL A 436 -35.69 33.83 30.23
N SER A 437 -34.38 34.06 30.35
CA SER A 437 -33.53 34.42 29.22
C SER A 437 -33.38 33.25 28.24
N ALA A 438 -33.49 33.55 26.93
CA ALA A 438 -33.36 32.53 25.89
C ALA A 438 -31.98 31.84 25.91
N PRO A 439 -31.90 30.54 25.59
CA PRO A 439 -30.65 29.78 25.61
C PRO A 439 -29.65 30.33 24.58
N LYS A 440 -28.39 30.44 25.00
CA LYS A 440 -27.30 30.97 24.18
C LYS A 440 -26.82 29.95 23.15
N ILE A 441 -27.51 29.88 22.01
CA ILE A 441 -27.13 29.02 20.88
C ILE A 441 -25.73 29.39 20.38
N ALA A 442 -24.78 28.45 20.47
CA ALA A 442 -23.42 28.63 19.97
C ALA A 442 -23.37 28.34 18.46
N ILE A 443 -23.11 29.37 17.66
CA ILE A 443 -22.85 29.21 16.22
C ILE A 443 -21.45 28.59 16.05
N PRO A 444 -21.27 27.53 15.24
CA PRO A 444 -19.96 26.93 14.99
C PRO A 444 -18.96 27.94 14.41
N SER A 445 -17.70 27.88 14.83
CA SER A 445 -16.62 28.76 14.35
C SER A 445 -16.29 28.60 12.86
N SER A 446 -16.73 27.50 12.24
CA SER A 446 -16.65 27.22 10.80
C SER A 446 -17.91 27.63 10.01
N ALA A 447 -18.92 28.21 10.66
CA ALA A 447 -20.09 28.75 9.98
C ALA A 447 -19.72 30.02 9.19
N HIS A 448 -20.35 30.17 8.03
CA HIS A 448 -20.27 31.37 7.22
C HIS A 448 -21.52 32.23 7.43
N HIS A 449 -21.34 33.55 7.41
CA HIS A 449 -22.43 34.51 7.31
C HIS A 449 -22.86 34.59 5.84
N TYR A 450 -24.11 34.23 5.58
CA TYR A 450 -24.76 34.37 4.29
C TYR A 450 -25.82 35.46 4.34
N CYS A 451 -25.87 36.30 3.30
CA CYS A 451 -27.04 37.12 3.01
C CYS A 451 -27.70 36.55 1.76
N PHE A 452 -28.91 36.01 1.89
CA PHE A 452 -29.74 35.62 0.75
C PHE A 452 -30.80 36.70 0.52
N SER A 453 -30.90 37.24 -0.69
CA SER A 453 -32.00 38.13 -1.06
C SER A 453 -32.80 37.62 -2.24
N MET A 454 -34.10 37.89 -2.21
CA MET A 454 -35.03 37.54 -3.28
C MET A 454 -35.89 38.75 -3.63
N ASP A 455 -36.03 39.00 -4.93
CA ASP A 455 -36.92 40.01 -5.49
C ASP A 455 -37.96 39.33 -6.38
N LEU A 456 -39.22 39.33 -5.92
CA LEU A 456 -40.36 38.84 -6.69
C LEU A 456 -40.79 39.89 -7.73
N ARG A 457 -39.92 40.20 -8.70
CA ARG A 457 -40.03 41.33 -9.62
C ARG A 457 -41.42 41.55 -10.21
N SER A 458 -41.98 40.54 -10.87
CA SER A 458 -43.20 40.72 -11.67
C SER A 458 -44.01 39.44 -11.88
N VAL A 459 -45.33 39.62 -12.06
CA VAL A 459 -46.25 38.57 -12.50
C VAL A 459 -46.89 38.96 -13.83
N ARG A 460 -46.98 38.01 -14.76
CA ARG A 460 -47.61 38.20 -16.08
C ARG A 460 -48.46 37.03 -16.53
N ASN A 461 -49.04 37.13 -17.73
CA ASN A 461 -49.72 36.04 -18.46
C ASN A 461 -50.85 35.38 -17.65
N LEU A 462 -51.68 36.21 -17.01
CA LEU A 462 -52.81 35.73 -16.20
C LEU A 462 -53.85 35.00 -17.05
N ASN A 463 -53.94 33.68 -16.89
CA ASN A 463 -54.87 32.77 -17.54
C ASN A 463 -56.23 32.69 -16.84
N LEU A 464 -56.76 33.83 -16.39
CA LEU A 464 -58.07 33.96 -15.77
C LEU A 464 -58.96 34.91 -16.58
N GLY A 465 -60.28 34.69 -16.52
CA GLY A 465 -61.28 35.51 -17.23
C GLY A 465 -61.65 36.83 -16.55
N PHE A 466 -60.98 37.16 -15.43
CA PHE A 466 -61.26 38.32 -14.59
C PHE A 466 -59.96 38.89 -14.00
N PRO A 467 -59.90 40.20 -13.68
CA PRO A 467 -58.74 40.78 -13.00
C PRO A 467 -58.60 40.23 -11.58
N VAL A 468 -57.37 40.11 -11.09
CA VAL A 468 -57.07 39.66 -9.71
C VAL A 468 -56.22 40.68 -8.97
N SER A 469 -56.53 40.91 -7.71
CA SER A 469 -55.78 41.78 -6.79
C SER A 469 -54.68 40.95 -6.13
N CYS A 470 -53.53 40.89 -6.80
CA CYS A 470 -52.46 39.94 -6.56
C CYS A 470 -51.60 40.31 -5.34
N THR A 471 -51.37 39.33 -4.47
CA THR A 471 -50.36 39.35 -3.41
C THR A 471 -49.62 38.02 -3.43
N LEU A 472 -48.28 38.03 -3.37
CA LEU A 472 -47.49 36.82 -3.24
C LEU A 472 -47.09 36.62 -1.77
N ARG A 473 -47.02 35.36 -1.34
CA ARG A 473 -46.64 34.95 0.02
C ARG A 473 -45.63 33.80 -0.04
N TYR A 474 -44.59 33.84 0.78
CA TYR A 474 -43.67 32.71 0.93
C TYR A 474 -43.09 32.66 2.35
N ALA A 475 -42.58 31.49 2.74
CA ALA A 475 -41.83 31.27 3.97
C ALA A 475 -40.73 30.24 3.71
N TYR A 476 -39.56 30.40 4.33
CA TYR A 476 -38.45 29.46 4.15
C TYR A 476 -37.63 29.34 5.44
N GLN A 477 -38.00 28.34 6.26
CA GLN A 477 -37.55 28.21 7.66
C GLN A 477 -36.03 28.17 7.86
N PHE A 478 -35.28 27.72 6.84
CA PHE A 478 -33.82 27.68 6.86
C PHE A 478 -33.16 29.05 7.03
N PHE A 479 -33.85 30.14 6.68
CA PHE A 479 -33.40 31.52 6.90
C PHE A 479 -33.67 32.03 8.33
N GLY A 480 -33.90 31.13 9.30
CA GLY A 480 -34.05 31.46 10.71
C GLY A 480 -35.44 31.91 11.16
N SER A 481 -36.41 32.02 10.24
CA SER A 481 -37.80 32.40 10.57
C SER A 481 -38.82 31.61 9.78
N ALA A 482 -39.90 31.21 10.46
CA ALA A 482 -41.09 30.62 9.86
C ALA A 482 -42.16 31.66 9.48
N ALA A 483 -41.94 32.94 9.77
CA ALA A 483 -42.91 34.00 9.47
C ALA A 483 -43.08 34.20 7.95
N PRO A 484 -44.33 34.30 7.44
CA PRO A 484 -44.56 34.47 6.01
C PRO A 484 -44.33 35.91 5.55
N ILE A 485 -43.49 36.07 4.54
CA ILE A 485 -43.20 37.33 3.86
C ILE A 485 -44.25 37.53 2.75
N MET A 486 -44.75 38.77 2.58
CA MET A 486 -45.78 39.10 1.58
C MET A 486 -45.49 40.41 0.85
N THR A 487 -45.77 40.44 -0.46
CA THR A 487 -45.81 41.67 -1.27
C THR A 487 -47.01 42.53 -0.87
N ASN A 488 -46.84 43.85 -0.72
CA ASN A 488 -47.91 44.73 -0.27
C ASN A 488 -47.68 46.19 -0.74
N PRO A 489 -48.72 46.94 -1.15
CA PRO A 489 -50.15 46.55 -1.25
C PRO A 489 -50.43 45.52 -2.36
N PRO A 490 -51.62 44.88 -2.37
CA PRO A 490 -52.07 44.05 -3.48
C PRO A 490 -52.18 44.86 -4.79
N VAL A 491 -51.89 44.24 -5.93
CA VAL A 491 -51.88 44.91 -7.25
C VAL A 491 -52.79 44.22 -8.26
N GLU A 492 -53.59 44.99 -8.99
CA GLU A 492 -54.48 44.44 -10.02
C GLU A 492 -53.71 43.89 -11.23
N VAL A 493 -53.74 42.57 -11.43
CA VAL A 493 -53.19 41.86 -12.57
C VAL A 493 -54.31 41.49 -13.55
N LYS A 494 -54.03 41.65 -14.84
CA LYS A 494 -54.95 41.41 -15.96
C LYS A 494 -54.33 40.46 -16.99
N ARG A 495 -55.16 39.82 -17.79
CA ARG A 495 -54.71 38.98 -18.91
C ARG A 495 -53.87 39.82 -19.88
N ASN A 496 -52.76 39.26 -20.37
CA ASN A 496 -51.76 39.90 -21.24
C ASN A 496 -51.05 41.13 -20.63
N MET A 497 -51.16 41.35 -19.31
CA MET A 497 -50.43 42.41 -18.59
C MET A 497 -49.27 41.81 -17.80
N GLU A 498 -48.13 42.52 -17.75
CA GLU A 498 -47.03 42.24 -16.82
C GLU A 498 -47.01 43.35 -15.76
N VAL A 499 -46.99 42.96 -14.49
CA VAL A 499 -47.16 43.85 -13.33
C VAL A 499 -46.00 43.68 -12.38
N PHE A 500 -45.32 44.79 -12.05
CA PHE A 500 -44.28 44.83 -11.03
C PHE A 500 -44.89 44.92 -9.63
N LEU A 501 -44.25 44.28 -8.66
CA LEU A 501 -44.83 44.04 -7.33
C LEU A 501 -44.21 44.96 -6.27
N PRO A 502 -45.01 45.66 -5.44
CA PRO A 502 -44.51 46.48 -4.35
C PRO A 502 -44.10 45.59 -3.16
N GLN A 503 -43.04 46.02 -2.46
CA GLN A 503 -42.44 45.24 -1.36
C GLN A 503 -42.08 43.80 -1.81
N SER A 504 -41.57 43.66 -3.04
CA SER A 504 -41.13 42.40 -3.65
C SER A 504 -39.75 41.91 -3.19
N TYR A 505 -38.89 42.83 -2.76
CA TYR A 505 -37.54 42.56 -2.29
C TYR A 505 -37.53 42.24 -0.79
N CYS A 506 -36.83 41.17 -0.42
CA CYS A 506 -36.50 40.84 0.96
C CYS A 506 -35.09 40.24 1.03
N ALA A 507 -34.38 40.50 2.12
CA ALA A 507 -33.06 39.96 2.41
C ALA A 507 -33.06 39.23 3.76
N PHE A 508 -32.26 38.17 3.84
CA PHE A 508 -32.14 37.27 4.98
C PHE A 508 -30.68 37.07 5.31
N ASP A 509 -30.25 37.58 6.45
CA ASP A 509 -28.92 37.35 7.01
C ASP A 509 -28.97 36.17 7.98
N PHE A 510 -28.20 35.12 7.68
CA PHE A 510 -28.17 33.89 8.47
C PHE A 510 -26.78 33.26 8.53
N ALA A 511 -26.53 32.48 9.57
CA ALA A 511 -25.29 31.73 9.77
C ALA A 511 -25.51 30.25 9.43
N ALA A 512 -24.69 29.69 8.54
CA ALA A 512 -24.78 28.28 8.15
C ALA A 512 -23.41 27.70 7.74
N LEU A 513 -23.26 26.38 7.82
CA LEU A 513 -22.11 25.69 7.22
C LEU A 513 -22.31 25.60 5.69
N PRO A 514 -21.25 25.72 4.86
CA PRO A 514 -21.41 25.75 3.40
C PRO A 514 -22.13 24.52 2.80
N HIS A 515 -21.94 23.33 3.39
CA HIS A 515 -22.65 22.13 2.97
C HIS A 515 -24.15 22.17 3.34
N GLN A 516 -24.53 22.73 4.50
CA GLN A 516 -25.94 22.86 4.89
C GLN A 516 -26.72 23.74 3.91
N VAL A 517 -26.11 24.83 3.42
CA VAL A 517 -26.72 25.67 2.37
C VAL A 517 -26.87 24.87 1.07
N GLN A 518 -25.84 24.15 0.67
CA GLN A 518 -25.85 23.32 -0.54
C GLN A 518 -26.94 22.22 -0.48
N ASP A 519 -26.96 21.42 0.58
CA ASP A 519 -27.89 20.31 0.77
C ASP A 519 -29.34 20.80 0.87
N THR A 520 -29.59 21.91 1.59
CA THR A 520 -30.94 22.45 1.76
C THR A 520 -31.46 23.07 0.46
N PHE A 521 -30.63 23.83 -0.28
CA PHE A 521 -31.02 24.41 -1.56
C PHE A 521 -31.21 23.36 -2.67
N LEU A 522 -30.57 22.19 -2.56
CA LEU A 522 -30.82 21.03 -3.43
C LEU A 522 -32.12 20.31 -3.04
N ARG A 523 -32.36 20.07 -1.75
CA ARG A 523 -33.46 19.21 -1.26
C ARG A 523 -34.80 19.93 -1.10
N VAL A 524 -34.81 21.23 -0.77
CA VAL A 524 -36.01 21.97 -0.35
C VAL A 524 -36.24 23.18 -1.25
N PRO A 525 -37.20 23.14 -2.20
CA PRO A 525 -37.55 24.30 -3.01
C PRO A 525 -38.29 25.36 -2.17
N LEU A 526 -38.13 26.63 -2.54
CA LEU A 526 -38.87 27.74 -1.94
C LEU A 526 -40.22 27.89 -2.67
N VAL A 527 -41.32 27.70 -1.95
CA VAL A 527 -42.67 27.81 -2.52
C VAL A 527 -43.20 29.23 -2.36
N VAL A 528 -43.59 29.84 -3.48
CA VAL A 528 -44.24 31.15 -3.52
C VAL A 528 -45.71 30.95 -3.89
N GLU A 529 -46.59 31.19 -2.92
CA GLU A 529 -48.03 31.22 -3.13
C GLU A 529 -48.46 32.54 -3.77
N VAL A 530 -49.47 32.51 -4.64
CA VAL A 530 -50.05 33.68 -5.28
C VAL A 530 -51.52 33.79 -4.90
N TRP A 531 -51.87 34.85 -4.19
CA TRP A 531 -53.20 35.11 -3.61
C TRP A 531 -53.92 36.24 -4.34
N ASN A 532 -55.25 36.15 -4.41
CA ASN A 532 -56.16 37.21 -4.79
C ASN A 532 -56.81 37.78 -3.53
N LYS A 533 -56.44 39.01 -3.13
CA LYS A 533 -56.95 39.70 -1.94
C LYS A 533 -58.07 40.66 -2.30
N ASN A 534 -59.26 40.49 -1.72
CA ASN A 534 -60.43 41.28 -2.09
C ASN A 534 -61.05 41.98 -0.86
N THR A 535 -61.28 43.30 -0.95
CA THR A 535 -61.76 44.13 0.17
C THR A 535 -63.13 43.70 0.73
N SER A 536 -63.89 42.88 0.00
CA SER A 536 -65.25 42.43 0.35
C SER A 536 -65.44 40.90 0.43
N SER A 537 -64.39 40.10 0.24
CA SER A 537 -64.49 38.63 0.31
C SER A 537 -63.16 37.97 0.70
N ARG A 538 -63.20 36.72 1.17
CA ARG A 538 -62.01 36.01 1.68
C ARG A 538 -60.92 35.89 0.60
N ASP A 539 -59.66 36.05 1.01
CA ASP A 539 -58.48 35.87 0.15
C ASP A 539 -58.48 34.47 -0.51
N ILE A 540 -58.22 34.41 -1.82
CA ILE A 540 -58.26 33.17 -2.62
C ILE A 540 -56.87 32.83 -3.13
N LEU A 541 -56.34 31.66 -2.78
CA LEU A 541 -55.11 31.12 -3.38
C LEU A 541 -55.35 30.83 -4.87
N LEU A 542 -54.66 31.56 -5.75
CA LEU A 542 -54.71 31.37 -7.19
C LEU A 542 -53.85 30.19 -7.64
N GLY A 543 -52.69 29.97 -7.01
CA GLY A 543 -51.75 28.90 -7.31
C GLY A 543 -50.40 29.09 -6.61
N THR A 544 -49.45 28.20 -6.88
CA THR A 544 -48.10 28.18 -6.27
C THR A 544 -47.02 28.07 -7.34
N ALA A 545 -45.94 28.82 -7.20
CA ALA A 545 -44.71 28.69 -7.98
C ALA A 545 -43.61 28.06 -7.10
N SER A 546 -42.74 27.23 -7.69
CA SER A 546 -41.69 26.49 -6.98
C SER A 546 -40.31 26.95 -7.44
N ILE A 547 -39.56 27.63 -6.57
CA ILE A 547 -38.22 28.16 -6.84
C ILE A 547 -37.18 27.14 -6.37
N GLN A 548 -36.40 26.58 -7.30
CA GLN A 548 -35.33 25.63 -7.00
C GLN A 548 -34.03 26.38 -6.70
N LEU A 549 -33.74 26.61 -5.41
CA LEU A 549 -32.62 27.45 -4.98
C LEU A 549 -31.23 26.91 -5.38
N SER A 550 -31.08 25.62 -5.67
CA SER A 550 -29.80 25.08 -6.16
C SER A 550 -29.32 25.67 -7.49
N HIS A 551 -30.20 26.25 -8.32
CA HIS A 551 -29.80 26.98 -9.54
C HIS A 551 -28.87 28.17 -9.22
N LEU A 552 -29.00 28.76 -8.03
CA LEU A 552 -28.16 29.86 -7.55
C LEU A 552 -26.74 29.42 -7.20
N LEU A 553 -26.55 28.15 -6.81
CA LEU A 553 -25.24 27.58 -6.49
C LEU A 553 -24.41 27.33 -7.76
N THR A 554 -25.07 27.09 -8.89
CA THR A 554 -24.46 26.93 -10.23
C THR A 554 -24.25 28.26 -10.97
N ALA A 555 -24.77 29.38 -10.48
CA ALA A 555 -24.58 30.70 -11.08
C ALA A 555 -23.13 31.21 -10.89
N GLU A 556 -22.69 32.16 -11.73
CA GLU A 556 -21.32 32.67 -11.71
C GLU A 556 -20.96 33.34 -10.37
N LYS A 557 -19.75 33.04 -9.86
CA LYS A 557 -19.23 33.56 -8.59
C LYS A 557 -18.43 34.84 -8.79
N SER A 558 -19.13 35.97 -8.76
CA SER A 558 -18.48 37.28 -8.68
C SER A 558 -17.84 37.50 -7.30
N ARG A 559 -16.62 38.03 -7.27
CA ARG A 559 -15.92 38.43 -6.03
C ARG A 559 -16.06 39.93 -5.82
N PHE A 560 -16.44 40.33 -4.61
CA PHE A 560 -16.43 41.73 -4.18
C PHE A 560 -15.67 41.88 -2.85
N LEU A 561 -15.41 43.12 -2.44
CA LEU A 561 -14.79 43.44 -1.16
C LEU A 561 -15.84 44.01 -0.21
N GLY A 562 -15.89 43.48 1.01
CA GLY A 562 -16.69 44.06 2.09
C GLY A 562 -16.10 45.38 2.60
N PRO A 563 -16.83 46.12 3.46
CA PRO A 563 -16.37 47.41 4.00
C PRO A 563 -15.03 47.36 4.73
N MET A 564 -14.62 46.18 5.21
CA MET A 564 -13.36 45.93 5.94
C MET A 564 -12.33 45.18 5.06
N GLY A 565 -12.38 45.34 3.73
CA GLY A 565 -11.44 44.71 2.79
C GLY A 565 -11.56 43.18 2.62
N GLN A 566 -12.49 42.54 3.34
CA GLN A 566 -12.69 41.09 3.30
C GLN A 566 -13.22 40.62 1.94
N GLN A 567 -12.74 39.49 1.43
CA GLN A 567 -13.19 38.92 0.16
C GLN A 567 -14.54 38.22 0.31
N HIS A 568 -15.58 38.83 -0.25
CA HIS A 568 -16.94 38.29 -0.27
C HIS A 568 -17.27 37.75 -1.66
N TRP A 569 -18.24 36.83 -1.74
CA TRP A 569 -18.66 36.21 -3.00
C TRP A 569 -20.16 36.42 -3.22
N ARG A 570 -20.55 36.91 -4.40
CA ARG A 570 -21.95 37.08 -4.81
C ARG A 570 -22.25 36.17 -6.00
N GLN A 571 -23.30 35.38 -5.88
CA GLN A 571 -23.96 34.65 -6.97
C GLN A 571 -25.36 35.26 -7.16
N THR A 572 -25.77 35.51 -8.40
CA THR A 572 -27.11 36.01 -8.73
C THR A 572 -27.72 35.15 -9.82
N PHE A 573 -28.98 34.78 -9.64
CA PHE A 573 -29.77 33.99 -10.57
C PHE A 573 -31.11 34.66 -10.85
N SER A 574 -31.64 34.47 -12.06
CA SER A 574 -32.90 35.07 -12.52
C SER A 574 -33.61 34.09 -13.43
N GLU A 575 -34.84 33.73 -13.07
CA GLU A 575 -35.67 32.80 -13.84
C GLU A 575 -37.11 33.34 -13.88
N ARG A 576 -37.89 32.82 -14.82
CA ARG A 576 -39.34 33.06 -14.90
C ARG A 576 -40.05 31.72 -14.93
N ILE A 577 -40.86 31.46 -13.91
CA ILE A 577 -41.47 30.16 -13.63
C ILE A 577 -43.01 30.24 -13.65
N PRO A 578 -43.71 29.15 -14.01
CA PRO A 578 -45.17 29.11 -13.98
C PRO A 578 -45.71 29.08 -12.53
N VAL A 579 -46.78 29.82 -12.30
CA VAL A 579 -47.65 29.71 -11.12
C VAL A 579 -48.67 28.63 -11.42
N ILE A 580 -48.69 27.54 -10.64
CA ILE A 580 -49.45 26.32 -10.95
C ILE A 580 -50.60 26.14 -9.94
N LYS A 581 -51.81 25.83 -10.41
CA LYS A 581 -52.94 25.39 -9.56
C LYS A 581 -52.73 23.96 -9.06
N ALA A 582 -53.41 23.59 -7.97
CA ALA A 582 -53.50 22.20 -7.50
C ALA A 582 -54.00 21.19 -8.56
N GLN A 583 -54.57 21.67 -9.67
CA GLN A 583 -55.02 20.90 -10.84
C GLN A 583 -53.96 20.78 -11.97
N GLY A 584 -52.72 21.24 -11.74
CA GLY A 584 -51.63 21.25 -12.73
C GLY A 584 -51.68 22.38 -13.77
N ILE A 585 -52.71 23.23 -13.74
CA ILE A 585 -52.91 24.30 -14.73
C ILE A 585 -52.06 25.53 -14.39
N SER A 586 -51.28 26.03 -15.36
CA SER A 586 -50.53 27.29 -15.24
C SER A 586 -51.46 28.51 -15.30
N VAL A 587 -51.45 29.31 -14.25
CA VAL A 587 -52.35 30.46 -14.02
C VAL A 587 -51.71 31.80 -14.40
N ALA A 588 -50.39 31.89 -14.28
CA ALA A 588 -49.58 33.08 -14.51
C ALA A 588 -48.09 32.68 -14.61
N GLU A 589 -47.22 33.63 -14.94
CA GLU A 589 -45.77 33.49 -14.87
C GLU A 589 -45.18 34.49 -13.86
N LEU A 590 -44.39 33.99 -12.91
CA LEU A 590 -43.64 34.77 -11.92
C LEU A 590 -42.19 34.94 -12.38
N CYS A 591 -41.73 36.18 -12.50
CA CYS A 591 -40.32 36.53 -12.69
C CYS A 591 -39.70 36.89 -11.34
N TYR A 592 -38.53 36.34 -11.03
CA TYR A 592 -37.80 36.66 -9.80
C TYR A 592 -36.31 36.93 -10.06
N VAL A 593 -35.65 37.50 -9.05
CA VAL A 593 -34.19 37.46 -8.85
C VAL A 593 -33.92 36.79 -7.51
N THR A 594 -32.91 35.95 -7.43
CA THR A 594 -32.32 35.52 -6.16
C THR A 594 -30.82 35.80 -6.17
N THR A 595 -30.29 36.34 -5.08
CA THR A 595 -28.86 36.59 -4.88
C THR A 595 -28.43 35.89 -3.59
N LEU A 596 -27.31 35.18 -3.62
CA LEU A 596 -26.65 34.64 -2.44
C LEU A 596 -25.28 35.30 -2.29
N GLU A 597 -25.05 35.90 -1.15
CA GLU A 597 -23.78 36.49 -0.75
C GLU A 597 -23.15 35.67 0.37
N ASN A 598 -21.89 35.27 0.21
CA ASN A 598 -21.08 34.67 1.26
C ASN A 598 -20.11 35.75 1.76
N LEU A 599 -20.30 36.17 3.01
CA LEU A 599 -19.58 37.28 3.64
C LEU A 599 -18.37 36.79 4.46
N GLY A 600 -18.04 35.50 4.37
CA GLY A 600 -16.95 34.85 5.11
C GLY A 600 -17.41 34.23 6.44
N LEU A 601 -16.43 33.87 7.28
CA LEU A 601 -16.67 33.24 8.58
C LEU A 601 -17.40 34.19 9.55
N VAL A 602 -18.34 33.65 10.32
CA VAL A 602 -19.10 34.41 11.33
C VAL A 602 -18.16 34.94 12.42
N LYS A 603 -18.20 36.26 12.65
CA LYS A 603 -17.56 36.89 13.81
C LYS A 603 -18.54 36.86 14.98
N VAL A 604 -18.06 36.42 16.15
CA VAL A 604 -18.86 36.14 17.37
C VAL A 604 -19.43 37.42 18.04
N GLN A 605 -19.38 38.57 17.38
CA GLN A 605 -19.77 39.88 17.93
C GLN A 605 -21.03 40.47 17.28
N ASP A 606 -21.42 40.01 16.09
CA ASP A 606 -22.45 40.64 15.26
C ASP A 606 -23.77 39.85 15.28
N ILE A 607 -24.47 39.84 16.43
CA ILE A 607 -25.86 39.36 16.54
C ILE A 607 -26.69 40.40 17.29
N VAL A 608 -27.34 41.30 16.55
CA VAL A 608 -28.31 42.27 17.07
C VAL A 608 -29.60 42.11 16.28
N MET A 609 -30.70 41.77 16.97
CA MET A 609 -32.02 41.70 16.35
C MET A 609 -32.66 43.08 16.29
N SER A 610 -33.12 43.47 15.09
CA SER A 610 -33.75 44.77 14.84
C SER A 610 -35.27 44.63 14.82
N GLU A 611 -35.94 44.97 15.92
CA GLU A 611 -37.40 45.15 15.94
C GLU A 611 -37.78 46.48 15.27
N SER A 612 -38.93 46.52 14.58
CA SER A 612 -39.46 47.74 13.96
C SER A 612 -40.97 47.86 14.15
N SER A 613 -41.41 49.08 14.45
CA SER A 613 -42.67 49.32 15.16
C SER A 613 -43.91 49.44 14.27
N GLN A 614 -45.03 48.89 14.73
CA GLN A 614 -46.35 49.22 14.18
C GLN A 614 -46.82 50.60 14.64
N VAL A 615 -47.52 51.33 13.76
CA VAL A 615 -48.19 52.59 14.07
C VAL A 615 -49.70 52.41 13.90
N GLN A 616 -50.47 52.71 14.95
CA GLN A 616 -51.93 52.76 14.89
C GLN A 616 -52.42 54.20 14.67
N CYS A 617 -53.55 54.36 13.98
CA CYS A 617 -54.21 55.65 13.78
C CYS A 617 -55.67 55.57 14.28
N GLY A 618 -56.03 56.44 15.23
CA GLY A 618 -57.36 56.46 15.85
C GLY A 618 -58.35 57.36 15.11
N THR A 619 -59.61 56.94 15.05
CA THR A 619 -60.73 57.71 14.49
C THR A 619 -61.61 58.31 15.60
N TYR A 620 -62.16 59.50 15.36
CA TYR A 620 -63.13 60.15 16.25
C TYR A 620 -64.36 60.62 15.45
N SER A 621 -65.52 60.67 16.10
CA SER A 621 -66.83 60.88 15.45
C SER A 621 -67.46 62.23 15.80
N LEU A 622 -68.38 62.69 14.95
CA LEU A 622 -69.12 63.95 15.11
C LEU A 622 -70.52 63.72 15.68
N ARG A 623 -71.05 64.70 16.44
CA ARG A 623 -72.49 64.79 16.79
C ARG A 623 -73.01 66.24 16.71
N PRO A 624 -74.34 66.46 16.58
CA PRO A 624 -74.91 67.67 15.98
C PRO A 624 -75.63 68.60 16.98
N ALA A 625 -76.13 69.74 16.48
CA ALA A 625 -76.86 70.77 17.22
C ALA A 625 -78.36 70.87 16.82
N PRO A 626 -79.24 71.38 17.72
CA PRO A 626 -80.62 71.79 17.43
C PRO A 626 -80.80 73.32 17.27
N PRO A 627 -81.98 73.84 16.85
CA PRO A 627 -82.06 75.18 16.23
C PRO A 627 -83.15 76.17 16.76
N SER A 628 -83.09 77.40 16.22
CA SER A 628 -84.23 78.24 15.75
C SER A 628 -84.81 79.40 16.60
N SER A 629 -84.71 80.60 15.99
CA SER A 629 -85.74 81.67 15.80
C SER A 629 -86.43 82.42 16.96
N ALA A 630 -86.30 83.77 16.89
CA ALA A 630 -87.31 84.85 17.09
C ALA A 630 -88.17 84.92 18.38
N GLY A 631 -88.56 86.09 18.91
CA GLY A 631 -88.33 87.49 18.51
C GLY A 631 -89.51 88.43 18.92
N ARG A 632 -89.35 89.76 18.74
CA ARG A 632 -90.41 90.82 18.79
C ARG A 632 -90.76 91.50 20.14
N VAL A 633 -90.20 92.70 20.35
CA VAL A 633 -90.77 93.87 21.10
C VAL A 633 -91.89 94.54 20.24
N PRO A 634 -92.70 95.56 20.65
CA PRO A 634 -92.58 96.57 21.73
C PRO A 634 -93.90 96.68 22.58
N THR A 635 -94.35 97.75 23.27
CA THR A 635 -94.06 99.21 23.31
C THR A 635 -94.54 99.84 24.64
N GLU A 636 -94.09 101.06 24.95
CA GLU A 636 -94.48 101.83 26.16
C GLU A 636 -95.08 103.21 25.82
N PRO A 637 -95.83 103.84 26.75
CA PRO A 637 -96.10 105.28 26.76
C PRO A 637 -95.25 105.98 27.85
N ARG A 638 -94.13 106.61 27.43
CA ARG A 638 -93.06 107.13 28.30
C ARG A 638 -93.04 108.68 28.36
N GLU A 639 -93.82 109.35 29.23
CA GLU A 639 -93.69 110.82 29.38
C GLU A 639 -94.19 111.50 30.69
N THR A 640 -94.04 110.86 31.87
CA THR A 640 -94.20 111.56 33.17
C THR A 640 -92.84 111.97 33.79
N LEU A 641 -92.88 112.76 34.87
CA LEU A 641 -91.68 113.12 35.64
C LEU A 641 -91.07 111.91 36.35
N GLU A 642 -91.88 110.97 36.87
CA GLU A 642 -91.36 109.72 37.43
C GLU A 642 -90.69 108.88 36.35
N TYR A 643 -91.23 108.88 35.13
CA TYR A 643 -90.61 108.17 34.02
C TYR A 643 -89.21 108.72 33.68
N ARG A 644 -88.98 110.05 33.69
CA ARG A 644 -87.63 110.59 33.45
C ARG A 644 -86.63 110.15 34.53
N ALA A 645 -87.03 110.18 35.80
CA ALA A 645 -86.22 109.66 36.89
C ALA A 645 -85.99 108.13 36.79
N ALA A 646 -86.99 107.38 36.30
CA ALA A 646 -86.85 105.96 36.03
C ALA A 646 -85.86 105.68 34.88
N LEU A 647 -85.88 106.46 33.80
CA LEU A 647 -84.89 106.39 32.72
C LEU A 647 -83.48 106.72 33.23
N GLU A 648 -83.32 107.77 34.05
CA GLU A 648 -82.04 108.13 34.65
C GLU A 648 -81.49 107.00 35.55
N LEU A 649 -82.37 106.31 36.29
CA LEU A 649 -82.01 105.13 37.08
C LEU A 649 -81.77 103.86 36.24
N GLU A 650 -82.48 103.70 35.12
CA GLU A 650 -82.31 102.60 34.15
C GLU A 650 -80.96 102.74 33.44
N MET A 651 -80.64 103.92 32.93
CA MET A 651 -79.35 104.27 32.33
C MET A 651 -78.20 104.25 33.34
N TRP A 652 -78.44 104.61 34.61
CA TRP A 652 -77.43 104.45 35.67
C TRP A 652 -77.18 102.97 36.00
N LYS A 653 -78.23 102.14 36.06
CA LYS A 653 -78.08 100.68 36.22
C LYS A 653 -77.35 100.06 35.05
N GLU A 654 -77.74 100.36 33.82
CA GLU A 654 -77.05 99.92 32.59
C GLU A 654 -75.56 100.29 32.65
N MET A 655 -75.22 101.53 33.01
CA MET A 655 -73.84 101.97 33.20
C MET A 655 -73.11 101.28 34.38
N GLN A 656 -73.80 100.82 35.43
CA GLN A 656 -73.19 100.04 36.52
C GLN A 656 -73.07 98.55 36.19
N GLU A 657 -74.01 98.00 35.44
CA GLU A 657 -73.98 96.63 34.92
C GLU A 657 -72.85 96.52 33.89
N ASP A 658 -72.75 97.43 32.91
CA ASP A 658 -71.60 97.56 32.02
C ASP A 658 -70.29 97.65 32.80
N LEU A 659 -70.19 98.54 33.79
CA LEU A 659 -68.97 98.72 34.58
C LEU A 659 -68.60 97.47 35.42
N PHE A 660 -69.59 96.67 35.82
CA PHE A 660 -69.38 95.39 36.50
C PHE A 660 -68.97 94.29 35.52
N ASP A 661 -69.64 94.19 34.38
CA ASP A 661 -69.37 93.23 33.31
C ASP A 661 -67.97 93.45 32.74
N ASP A 662 -67.58 94.71 32.56
CA ASP A 662 -66.24 95.10 32.10
C ASP A 662 -65.16 94.77 33.14
N GLN A 663 -65.46 94.90 34.44
CA GLN A 663 -64.59 94.42 35.53
C GLN A 663 -64.50 92.90 35.60
N LEU A 664 -65.60 92.18 35.33
CA LEU A 664 -65.63 90.72 35.30
C LEU A 664 -64.81 90.21 34.11
N LYS A 665 -65.08 90.70 32.90
CA LYS A 665 -64.30 90.41 31.68
C LYS A 665 -62.81 90.71 31.85
N LYS A 666 -62.44 91.82 32.51
CA LYS A 666 -61.04 92.15 32.83
C LYS A 666 -60.41 91.15 33.82
N LYS A 667 -61.14 90.68 34.83
CA LYS A 667 -60.67 89.63 35.76
C LYS A 667 -60.53 88.28 35.07
N GLU A 668 -61.54 87.85 34.32
CA GLU A 668 -61.53 86.59 33.57
C GLU A 668 -60.39 86.56 32.54
N LEU A 669 -60.21 87.65 31.79
CA LEU A 669 -59.09 87.81 30.86
C LEU A 669 -57.73 87.74 31.58
N GLY A 670 -57.57 88.41 32.73
CA GLY A 670 -56.36 88.35 33.53
C GLY A 670 -56.05 86.94 34.06
N HIS A 671 -57.07 86.22 34.54
CA HIS A 671 -56.93 84.83 34.97
C HIS A 671 -56.58 83.90 33.79
N MET A 672 -57.22 84.09 32.62
CA MET A 672 -56.95 83.32 31.41
C MET A 672 -55.54 83.59 30.86
N GLN A 673 -55.07 84.84 30.92
CA GLN A 673 -53.70 85.23 30.55
C GLN A 673 -52.68 84.59 31.50
N ALA A 674 -52.88 84.66 32.82
CA ALA A 674 -52.00 84.03 33.79
C ALA A 674 -51.89 82.50 33.59
N LEU A 675 -53.01 81.83 33.32
CA LEU A 675 -53.03 80.39 32.98
C LEU A 675 -52.29 80.11 31.65
N ALA A 676 -52.47 80.96 30.63
CA ALA A 676 -51.77 80.81 29.35
C ALA A 676 -50.26 81.03 29.47
N GLU A 677 -49.80 81.91 30.36
CA GLU A 677 -48.38 82.13 30.64
C GLU A 677 -47.76 80.99 31.45
N GLU A 678 -48.43 80.53 32.51
CA GLU A 678 -47.99 79.37 33.30
C GLU A 678 -48.03 78.05 32.48
N TRP A 679 -48.91 77.94 31.48
CA TRP A 679 -48.89 76.86 30.50
C TRP A 679 -47.69 76.99 29.55
N LYS A 680 -47.50 78.15 28.89
CA LYS A 680 -46.34 78.41 28.00
C LYS A 680 -45.00 78.21 28.71
N LYS A 681 -44.93 78.54 30.00
CA LYS A 681 -43.74 78.34 30.84
C LYS A 681 -43.46 76.85 31.05
N ARG A 682 -44.43 76.07 31.53
CA ARG A 682 -44.29 74.60 31.66
C ARG A 682 -44.01 73.92 30.33
N ASP A 683 -44.55 74.43 29.23
CA ASP A 683 -44.31 73.87 27.91
C ASP A 683 -42.83 74.02 27.50
N ARG A 684 -42.28 75.24 27.61
CA ARG A 684 -40.83 75.50 27.42
C ARG A 684 -39.96 74.69 28.38
N GLU A 685 -40.38 74.53 29.64
CA GLU A 685 -39.65 73.71 30.62
C GLU A 685 -39.58 72.25 30.18
N ARG A 686 -40.72 71.66 29.76
CA ARG A 686 -40.80 70.30 29.19
C ARG A 686 -39.93 70.16 27.93
N GLU A 687 -40.06 71.09 26.97
CA GLU A 687 -39.21 71.09 25.78
C GLU A 687 -37.72 71.15 26.15
N SER A 688 -37.34 71.98 27.12
CA SER A 688 -35.94 72.12 27.53
C SER A 688 -35.39 70.84 28.16
N LEU A 689 -36.23 70.10 28.90
CA LEU A 689 -35.85 68.82 29.51
C LEU A 689 -35.71 67.73 28.44
N VAL A 690 -36.63 67.66 27.47
CA VAL A 690 -36.55 66.73 26.33
C VAL A 690 -35.33 67.05 25.47
N ARG A 691 -35.07 68.32 25.13
CA ARG A 691 -33.86 68.74 24.38
C ARG A 691 -32.59 68.36 25.14
N LYS A 692 -32.50 68.61 26.45
CA LYS A 692 -31.34 68.23 27.27
C LYS A 692 -31.13 66.72 27.28
N ARG A 693 -32.19 65.93 27.49
CA ARG A 693 -32.13 64.46 27.47
C ARG A 693 -31.63 63.96 26.11
N TYR A 694 -32.23 64.45 25.02
CA TYR A 694 -31.82 64.14 23.66
C TYR A 694 -30.33 64.48 23.42
N THR A 695 -29.86 65.68 23.79
CA THR A 695 -28.43 66.02 23.65
C THR A 695 -27.51 65.12 24.47
N VAL A 696 -27.91 64.66 25.66
CA VAL A 696 -27.08 63.75 26.46
C VAL A 696 -27.05 62.34 25.84
N GLU A 697 -28.20 61.82 25.40
CA GLU A 697 -28.29 60.50 24.75
C GLU A 697 -27.51 60.48 23.42
N TYR A 698 -27.55 61.58 22.64
CA TYR A 698 -26.79 61.71 21.40
C TYR A 698 -25.28 61.90 21.64
N ASN A 699 -24.87 62.70 22.63
CA ASN A 699 -23.45 62.85 22.97
C ASN A 699 -22.84 61.50 23.43
N ILE A 700 -23.56 60.72 24.24
CA ILE A 700 -23.12 59.38 24.68
C ILE A 700 -22.97 58.44 23.47
N LEU A 701 -23.90 58.49 22.52
CA LEU A 701 -23.82 57.70 21.30
C LEU A 701 -22.65 58.15 20.40
N GLU A 702 -22.39 59.46 20.32
CA GLU A 702 -21.25 60.01 19.56
C GLU A 702 -19.91 59.58 20.19
N GLU A 703 -19.74 59.70 21.52
CA GLU A 703 -18.55 59.23 22.23
C GLU A 703 -18.33 57.71 22.02
N GLN A 704 -19.41 56.91 22.04
CA GLN A 704 -19.33 55.48 21.74
C GLN A 704 -18.88 55.21 20.30
N LEU A 705 -19.43 55.92 19.32
CA LEU A 705 -19.05 55.80 17.90
C LEU A 705 -17.59 56.24 17.68
N GLN A 706 -17.17 57.38 18.22
CA GLN A 706 -15.79 57.86 18.16
C GLN A 706 -14.81 56.85 18.78
N LYS A 707 -15.16 56.24 19.92
CA LYS A 707 -14.37 55.17 20.55
C LYS A 707 -14.29 53.92 19.67
N ILE A 708 -15.41 53.47 19.11
CA ILE A 708 -15.45 52.30 18.22
C ILE A 708 -14.58 52.54 16.98
N LEU A 709 -14.66 53.72 16.36
CA LEU A 709 -13.81 54.09 15.22
C LEU A 709 -12.33 54.09 15.59
N ALA A 710 -11.94 54.69 16.72
CA ALA A 710 -10.55 54.68 17.19
C ALA A 710 -10.03 53.27 17.52
N ASP A 711 -10.89 52.38 18.04
CA ASP A 711 -10.53 50.98 18.29
C ASP A 711 -10.54 50.12 17.01
N LEU A 712 -11.27 50.49 15.96
CA LEU A 712 -11.18 49.88 14.63
C LEU A 712 -9.89 50.30 13.91
N GLU A 713 -9.55 51.60 13.91
CA GLU A 713 -8.31 52.11 13.30
C GLU A 713 -7.06 51.48 13.95
N LYS A 714 -7.09 51.26 15.27
CA LYS A 714 -6.04 50.47 15.97
C LYS A 714 -5.96 49.05 15.45
N ARG A 715 -7.09 48.34 15.32
CA ARG A 715 -7.12 46.94 14.83
C ARG A 715 -6.63 46.83 13.40
N GLU A 716 -7.03 47.75 12.52
CA GLU A 716 -6.56 47.83 11.13
C GLU A 716 -5.04 47.97 11.06
N LYS A 717 -4.45 48.89 11.85
CA LYS A 717 -2.98 49.07 11.93
C LYS A 717 -2.27 47.80 12.44
N HIS A 718 -2.85 47.08 13.40
CA HIS A 718 -2.29 45.80 13.88
C HIS A 718 -2.41 44.69 12.82
N LEU A 719 -3.52 44.60 12.09
CA LEU A 719 -3.70 43.64 11.00
C LEU A 719 -2.74 43.91 9.84
N CYS A 720 -2.59 45.16 9.42
CA CYS A 720 -1.63 45.57 8.39
C CYS A 720 -0.19 45.19 8.77
N HIS A 721 0.21 45.38 10.03
CA HIS A 721 1.51 44.93 10.51
C HIS A 721 1.65 43.40 10.51
N ALA A 722 0.63 42.68 11.00
CA ALA A 722 0.64 41.21 11.03
C ALA A 722 0.66 40.59 9.62
N GLU A 723 -0.06 41.18 8.66
CA GLU A 723 -0.01 40.79 7.24
C GLU A 723 1.38 41.04 6.64
N MET A 724 2.02 42.17 6.97
CA MET A 724 3.36 42.48 6.48
C MET A 724 4.42 41.52 7.05
N GLU A 725 4.34 41.17 8.33
CA GLU A 725 5.18 40.16 8.98
C GLU A 725 4.93 38.75 8.38
N MET A 726 3.66 38.35 8.19
CA MET A 726 3.30 37.09 7.55
C MET A 726 3.83 37.03 6.11
N GLN A 727 3.73 38.11 5.34
CA GLN A 727 4.32 38.21 4.00
C GLN A 727 5.85 38.17 4.03
N ARG A 728 6.51 38.67 5.07
CA ARG A 728 7.97 38.54 5.24
C ARG A 728 8.34 37.08 5.48
N LEU A 729 7.72 36.45 6.49
CA LEU A 729 7.98 35.06 6.84
C LEU A 729 7.67 34.10 5.67
N GLN A 730 6.61 34.37 4.90
CA GLN A 730 6.29 33.59 3.71
C GLN A 730 7.31 33.80 2.56
N ARG A 731 7.95 34.96 2.45
CA ARG A 731 9.06 35.19 1.50
C ARG A 731 10.35 34.50 1.98
N GLU A 732 10.64 34.57 3.27
CA GLU A 732 11.78 33.91 3.92
C GLU A 732 11.68 32.38 3.73
N MET A 733 10.55 31.77 4.09
CA MET A 733 10.28 30.33 3.89
C MET A 733 10.41 29.87 2.42
N ARG A 734 10.01 30.69 1.44
CA ARG A 734 10.19 30.38 0.02
C ARG A 734 11.66 30.41 -0.37
N ALA A 735 12.39 31.44 0.02
CA ALA A 735 13.82 31.57 -0.27
C ALA A 735 14.65 30.46 0.39
N GLU A 736 14.29 30.03 1.60
CA GLU A 736 14.89 28.86 2.26
C GLU A 736 14.57 27.56 1.55
N HIS A 737 13.33 27.37 1.08
CA HIS A 737 12.94 26.19 0.29
C HIS A 737 13.68 26.14 -1.06
N GLU A 738 13.75 27.26 -1.78
CA GLU A 738 14.50 27.39 -3.03
C GLU A 738 15.99 27.11 -2.82
N LEU A 739 16.61 27.70 -1.79
CA LEU A 739 18.00 27.45 -1.42
C LEU A 739 18.24 25.98 -1.01
N SER A 740 17.31 25.35 -0.32
CA SER A 740 17.37 23.93 0.06
C SER A 740 17.27 23.02 -1.17
N MET A 741 16.36 23.32 -2.11
CA MET A 741 16.23 22.61 -3.38
C MET A 741 17.48 22.74 -4.25
N CYS A 742 18.07 23.93 -4.36
CA CYS A 742 19.34 24.14 -5.07
C CYS A 742 20.49 23.35 -4.42
N LYS A 743 20.64 23.41 -3.09
CA LYS A 743 21.65 22.60 -2.36
C LYS A 743 21.46 21.11 -2.56
N LEU A 744 20.21 20.62 -2.55
CA LEU A 744 19.90 19.21 -2.80
C LEU A 744 20.27 18.83 -4.24
N GLN A 745 19.91 19.65 -5.23
CA GLN A 745 20.24 19.43 -6.63
C GLN A 745 21.76 19.44 -6.90
N GLU A 746 22.50 20.37 -6.30
CA GLU A 746 23.97 20.40 -6.34
C GLU A 746 24.58 19.15 -5.68
N SER A 747 24.12 18.76 -4.48
CA SER A 747 24.64 17.57 -3.80
C SER A 747 24.40 16.30 -4.61
N GLY A 748 23.23 16.18 -5.23
CA GLY A 748 22.90 15.08 -6.15
C GLY A 748 23.68 15.15 -7.46
N GLN A 749 24.11 16.32 -7.92
CA GLN A 749 25.01 16.45 -9.06
C GLN A 749 26.42 15.97 -8.70
N ARG A 750 27.01 16.48 -7.61
CA ARG A 750 28.34 16.07 -7.14
C ARG A 750 28.40 14.56 -6.91
N LEU A 751 27.39 13.97 -6.25
CA LEU A 751 27.31 12.51 -6.05
C LEU A 751 27.26 11.72 -7.37
N ARG A 752 26.58 12.23 -8.41
CA ARG A 752 26.60 11.62 -9.75
C ARG A 752 27.96 11.73 -10.43
N GLU A 753 28.63 12.87 -10.28
CA GLU A 753 29.97 13.12 -10.81
C GLU A 753 31.01 12.22 -10.12
N ASP A 754 30.96 12.11 -8.78
CA ASP A 754 31.78 11.20 -7.97
C ASP A 754 31.58 9.73 -8.36
N CYS A 755 30.31 9.28 -8.48
CA CYS A 755 30.00 7.92 -8.93
C CYS A 755 30.50 7.65 -10.35
N THR A 756 30.38 8.63 -11.26
CA THR A 756 30.88 8.51 -12.64
C THR A 756 32.40 8.41 -12.65
N HIS A 757 33.08 9.25 -11.87
CA HIS A 757 34.53 9.23 -11.73
C HIS A 757 35.02 7.89 -11.15
N GLN A 758 34.36 7.36 -10.12
CA GLN A 758 34.72 6.05 -9.54
C GLN A 758 34.52 4.90 -10.54
N VAL A 759 33.45 4.93 -11.35
CA VAL A 759 33.23 3.97 -12.44
C VAL A 759 34.34 4.07 -13.51
N ASP A 760 34.77 5.28 -13.87
CA ASP A 760 35.84 5.47 -14.85
C ASP A 760 37.24 5.15 -14.31
N LEU A 761 37.49 5.30 -13.01
CA LEU A 761 38.67 4.77 -12.33
C LEU A 761 38.72 3.25 -12.41
N GLU A 762 37.64 2.55 -12.02
CA GLU A 762 37.62 1.08 -12.07
C GLU A 762 37.64 0.55 -13.52
N ARG A 763 36.99 1.22 -14.49
CA ARG A 763 37.17 0.93 -15.93
C ARG A 763 38.62 1.09 -16.40
N SER A 764 39.37 2.03 -15.82
CA SER A 764 40.78 2.23 -16.16
C SER A 764 41.67 1.18 -15.51
N ARG A 765 41.36 0.77 -14.28
CA ARG A 765 41.99 -0.34 -13.58
C ARG A 765 41.76 -1.69 -14.27
N VAL A 766 40.54 -1.96 -14.74
CA VAL A 766 40.22 -3.15 -15.54
C VAL A 766 41.06 -3.17 -16.80
N ARG A 767 41.12 -2.06 -17.58
CA ARG A 767 41.97 -1.99 -18.78
C ARG A 767 43.44 -2.29 -18.49
N GLN A 768 44.01 -1.72 -17.43
CA GLN A 768 45.39 -2.01 -17.00
C GLN A 768 45.58 -3.51 -16.69
N LEU A 769 44.66 -4.12 -15.93
CA LEU A 769 44.72 -5.55 -15.62
C LEU A 769 44.54 -6.44 -16.87
N GLU A 770 43.76 -6.02 -17.86
CA GLU A 770 43.61 -6.73 -19.13
C GLU A 770 44.85 -6.62 -20.03
N GLU A 771 45.52 -5.47 -20.05
CA GLU A 771 46.81 -5.26 -20.70
C GLU A 771 47.92 -6.09 -20.04
N GLU A 772 47.99 -6.11 -18.70
CA GLU A 772 48.92 -6.96 -17.94
C GLU A 772 48.66 -8.45 -18.15
N ARG A 773 47.38 -8.88 -18.11
CA ARG A 773 46.97 -10.25 -18.44
C ARG A 773 47.41 -10.63 -19.85
N GLY A 774 47.19 -9.78 -20.85
CA GLY A 774 47.62 -10.01 -22.23
C GLY A 774 49.15 -10.13 -22.34
N ARG A 775 49.89 -9.29 -21.62
CA ARG A 775 51.36 -9.32 -21.56
C ARG A 775 51.88 -10.61 -20.93
N GLN A 776 51.26 -11.08 -19.84
CA GLN A 776 51.59 -12.35 -19.19
C GLN A 776 51.24 -13.55 -20.07
N GLN A 777 50.09 -13.52 -20.77
CA GLN A 777 49.70 -14.55 -21.73
C GLN A 777 50.68 -14.66 -22.89
N GLN A 778 51.17 -13.52 -23.43
CA GLN A 778 52.23 -13.54 -24.45
C GLN A 778 53.55 -14.09 -23.91
N GLN A 779 53.96 -13.72 -22.68
CA GLN A 779 55.16 -14.28 -22.05
C GLN A 779 55.06 -15.79 -21.84
N MET A 780 53.89 -16.31 -21.46
CA MET A 780 53.62 -17.75 -21.36
C MET A 780 53.70 -18.44 -22.72
N LEU A 781 53.10 -17.88 -23.78
CA LEU A 781 53.20 -18.39 -25.14
C LEU A 781 54.66 -18.41 -25.64
N ASP A 782 55.42 -17.35 -25.41
CA ASP A 782 56.84 -17.27 -25.77
C ASP A 782 57.69 -18.28 -24.98
N ALA A 783 57.37 -18.52 -23.70
CA ALA A 783 58.04 -19.52 -22.86
C ALA A 783 57.70 -20.95 -23.29
N GLU A 784 56.43 -21.25 -23.59
CA GLU A 784 56.00 -22.53 -24.16
C GLU A 784 56.69 -22.80 -25.50
N ASN A 785 56.76 -21.80 -26.38
CA ASN A 785 57.40 -21.95 -27.69
C ASN A 785 58.91 -22.21 -27.57
N LYS A 786 59.58 -21.58 -26.59
CA LYS A 786 60.98 -21.89 -26.24
C LYS A 786 61.11 -23.31 -25.66
N TYR A 787 60.21 -23.73 -24.77
CA TYR A 787 60.23 -25.09 -24.22
C TYR A 787 60.04 -26.14 -25.32
N LYS A 788 59.05 -25.96 -26.21
CA LYS A 788 58.79 -26.81 -27.39
C LYS A 788 59.94 -26.81 -28.42
N LEU A 789 60.87 -25.86 -28.34
CA LEU A 789 62.11 -25.86 -29.13
C LEU A 789 63.20 -26.66 -28.41
N LEU A 790 63.46 -26.37 -27.13
CA LEU A 790 64.41 -27.10 -26.29
C LEU A 790 64.07 -28.60 -26.19
N GLU A 791 62.79 -28.96 -26.17
CA GLU A 791 62.31 -30.34 -26.18
C GLU A 791 62.69 -31.07 -27.47
N LYS A 792 62.61 -30.39 -28.63
CA LYS A 792 63.07 -30.92 -29.92
C LYS A 792 64.58 -31.04 -29.98
N GLU A 793 65.31 -30.05 -29.47
CA GLU A 793 66.77 -30.08 -29.39
C GLU A 793 67.25 -31.22 -28.47
N TYR A 794 66.58 -31.43 -27.32
CA TYR A 794 66.85 -32.53 -26.40
C TYR A 794 66.53 -33.89 -27.02
N GLN A 795 65.42 -34.01 -27.75
CA GLN A 795 65.06 -35.23 -28.48
C GLN A 795 66.10 -35.55 -29.58
N GLN A 796 66.54 -34.56 -30.35
CA GLN A 796 67.63 -34.72 -31.32
C GLN A 796 68.95 -35.11 -30.64
N PHE A 797 69.27 -34.54 -29.48
CA PHE A 797 70.45 -34.92 -28.70
C PHE A 797 70.35 -36.36 -28.17
N ARG A 798 69.16 -36.80 -27.72
CA ARG A 798 68.89 -38.21 -27.34
C ARG A 798 69.08 -39.17 -28.51
N GLU A 799 68.61 -38.80 -29.70
CA GLU A 799 68.80 -39.58 -30.92
C GLU A 799 70.28 -39.65 -31.32
N GLN A 800 71.00 -38.52 -31.30
CA GLN A 800 72.46 -38.46 -31.54
C GLN A 800 73.25 -39.29 -30.51
N GLN A 801 72.89 -39.25 -29.23
CA GLN A 801 73.48 -40.10 -28.20
C GLN A 801 73.25 -41.58 -28.51
N SER A 802 72.03 -41.99 -28.90
CA SER A 802 71.74 -43.38 -29.28
C SER A 802 72.53 -43.88 -30.51
N ILE A 803 73.01 -42.95 -31.34
CA ILE A 803 73.79 -43.20 -32.55
C ILE A 803 75.30 -43.28 -32.27
N ARG A 804 75.77 -42.93 -31.06
CA ARG A 804 77.21 -42.92 -30.71
C ARG A 804 77.92 -44.21 -31.08
N PRO A 805 79.16 -44.13 -31.59
CA PRO A 805 79.92 -45.32 -31.97
C PRO A 805 80.13 -46.25 -30.77
N GLU A 806 80.26 -45.74 -29.54
CA GLU A 806 80.40 -46.59 -28.35
C GLU A 806 79.15 -47.45 -28.07
N ILE A 807 77.94 -46.92 -28.26
CA ILE A 807 76.69 -47.68 -28.07
C ILE A 807 76.50 -48.70 -29.21
N ARG A 808 76.85 -48.32 -30.45
CA ARG A 808 76.85 -49.24 -31.60
C ARG A 808 77.85 -50.38 -31.39
N LEU A 809 79.11 -50.06 -31.06
CA LEU A 809 80.14 -51.02 -30.72
C LEU A 809 79.76 -51.88 -29.51
N GLN A 810 79.03 -51.35 -28.52
CA GLN A 810 78.56 -52.15 -27.40
C GLN A 810 77.45 -53.13 -27.78
N SER A 811 76.56 -52.77 -28.73
CA SER A 811 75.61 -53.73 -29.32
C SER A 811 76.29 -54.79 -30.20
N GLU A 812 77.34 -54.39 -30.93
CA GLU A 812 78.17 -55.28 -31.75
C GLU A 812 79.02 -56.23 -30.88
N ILE A 813 79.61 -55.74 -29.78
CA ILE A 813 80.29 -56.55 -28.77
C ILE A 813 79.32 -57.56 -28.13
N ASN A 814 78.07 -57.17 -27.86
CA ASN A 814 77.07 -58.11 -27.34
C ASN A 814 76.73 -59.21 -28.37
N LEU A 815 76.59 -58.85 -29.66
CA LEU A 815 76.34 -59.80 -30.75
C LEU A 815 77.54 -60.76 -30.94
N LEU A 816 78.75 -60.23 -31.07
CA LEU A 816 79.99 -61.00 -31.18
C LEU A 816 80.24 -61.87 -29.94
N SER A 817 79.77 -61.46 -28.76
CA SER A 817 79.84 -62.27 -27.53
C SER A 817 78.85 -63.45 -27.56
N LEU A 818 77.67 -63.29 -28.16
CA LEU A 818 76.74 -64.38 -28.41
C LEU A 818 77.30 -65.36 -29.46
N GLU A 819 77.79 -64.85 -30.59
CA GLU A 819 78.45 -65.66 -31.62
C GLU A 819 79.65 -66.43 -31.07
N LYS A 820 80.47 -65.79 -30.22
CA LYS A 820 81.57 -66.44 -29.51
C LYS A 820 81.07 -67.61 -28.65
N VAL A 821 80.01 -67.44 -27.87
CA VAL A 821 79.45 -68.52 -27.01
C VAL A 821 78.90 -69.67 -27.86
N GLU A 822 78.30 -69.40 -29.02
CA GLU A 822 77.88 -70.46 -29.95
C GLU A 822 79.08 -71.19 -30.59
N LEU A 823 80.13 -70.47 -30.96
CA LEU A 823 81.37 -71.04 -31.47
C LEU A 823 82.10 -71.88 -30.40
N GLU A 824 82.15 -71.41 -29.15
CA GLU A 824 82.68 -72.20 -28.02
C GLU A 824 81.87 -73.48 -27.80
N ARG A 825 80.53 -73.42 -27.90
CA ARG A 825 79.64 -74.59 -27.81
C ARG A 825 79.86 -75.59 -28.96
N THR A 826 80.05 -75.13 -30.19
CA THR A 826 80.33 -76.02 -31.33
C THR A 826 81.75 -76.61 -31.26
N LEU A 827 82.74 -75.84 -30.78
CA LEU A 827 84.08 -76.33 -30.48
C LEU A 827 84.07 -77.41 -29.39
N GLU A 828 83.31 -77.21 -28.32
CA GLU A 828 83.18 -78.18 -27.23
C GLU A 828 82.50 -79.48 -27.71
N SER A 829 81.43 -79.37 -28.51
CA SER A 829 80.78 -80.52 -29.17
C SER A 829 81.74 -81.27 -30.10
N THR A 830 82.51 -80.55 -30.90
CA THR A 830 83.48 -81.11 -31.85
C THR A 830 84.66 -81.78 -31.14
N THR A 831 85.15 -81.21 -30.03
CA THR A 831 86.23 -81.80 -29.23
C THR A 831 85.77 -83.01 -28.43
N LYS A 832 84.55 -83.00 -27.86
CA LYS A 832 83.89 -84.20 -27.28
C LYS A 832 83.76 -85.32 -28.33
N SER A 833 83.33 -84.98 -29.54
CA SER A 833 83.21 -85.94 -30.65
C SER A 833 84.58 -86.50 -31.09
N LYS A 834 85.60 -85.64 -31.24
CA LYS A 834 86.99 -86.04 -31.54
C LYS A 834 87.58 -86.95 -30.46
N LEU A 835 87.29 -86.66 -29.18
CA LEU A 835 87.72 -87.50 -28.06
C LEU A 835 87.02 -88.88 -28.10
N HIS A 836 85.72 -88.92 -28.38
CA HIS A 836 84.98 -90.17 -28.56
C HIS A 836 85.56 -91.03 -29.70
N TYR A 837 85.81 -90.45 -30.88
CA TYR A 837 86.45 -91.19 -31.97
C TYR A 837 87.88 -91.66 -31.63
N LYS A 838 88.68 -90.83 -30.93
CA LYS A 838 90.00 -91.26 -30.41
C LYS A 838 89.88 -92.44 -29.44
N GLN A 839 88.87 -92.45 -28.58
CA GLN A 839 88.60 -93.59 -27.68
C GLN A 839 88.16 -94.84 -28.44
N GLN A 840 87.30 -94.72 -29.47
CA GLN A 840 86.89 -95.85 -30.29
C GLN A 840 88.07 -96.45 -31.06
N TRP A 841 88.93 -95.63 -31.70
CA TRP A 841 90.17 -96.11 -32.31
C TRP A 841 91.09 -96.78 -31.28
N GLY A 842 91.23 -96.19 -30.09
CA GLY A 842 91.99 -96.78 -28.98
C GLY A 842 91.44 -98.14 -28.49
N ARG A 843 90.15 -98.42 -28.66
CA ARG A 843 89.55 -99.74 -28.41
C ARG A 843 89.82 -100.70 -29.57
N ALA A 844 89.62 -100.26 -30.82
CA ALA A 844 89.87 -101.08 -32.02
C ALA A 844 91.35 -101.52 -32.12
N LEU A 845 92.30 -100.64 -31.80
CA LEU A 845 93.73 -100.97 -31.71
C LEU A 845 94.03 -102.03 -30.63
N LYS A 846 93.33 -102.00 -29.49
CA LYS A 846 93.47 -103.02 -28.45
C LYS A 846 92.88 -104.36 -28.86
N GLU A 847 91.76 -104.38 -29.58
CA GLU A 847 91.23 -105.63 -30.15
C GLU A 847 92.12 -106.19 -31.26
N LEU A 848 92.69 -105.34 -32.12
CA LEU A 848 93.65 -105.77 -33.14
C LEU A 848 94.91 -106.40 -32.49
N ALA A 849 95.40 -105.81 -31.39
CA ALA A 849 96.50 -106.38 -30.62
C ALA A 849 96.11 -107.74 -29.97
N ARG A 850 94.90 -107.85 -29.41
CA ARG A 850 94.36 -109.12 -28.86
C ARG A 850 94.21 -110.20 -29.93
N PHE A 851 93.78 -109.85 -31.15
CA PHE A 851 93.74 -110.77 -32.29
C PHE A 851 95.15 -111.22 -32.70
N LYS A 852 96.11 -110.29 -32.83
CA LYS A 852 97.50 -110.63 -33.15
C LYS A 852 98.14 -111.56 -32.12
N GLN A 853 97.87 -111.33 -30.83
CA GLN A 853 98.37 -112.20 -29.76
C GLN A 853 97.72 -113.60 -29.81
N ARG A 854 96.39 -113.70 -30.00
CA ARG A 854 95.68 -114.98 -30.18
C ARG A 854 96.22 -115.78 -31.38
N GLU A 855 96.55 -115.11 -32.49
CA GLU A 855 97.22 -115.73 -33.63
C GLU A 855 98.61 -116.29 -33.25
N GLN A 856 99.46 -115.51 -32.56
CA GLN A 856 100.78 -115.96 -32.11
C GLN A 856 100.72 -117.14 -31.13
N GLU A 857 99.76 -117.13 -30.20
CA GLU A 857 99.49 -118.25 -29.27
C GLU A 857 99.05 -119.50 -30.02
N SER A 858 98.19 -119.37 -31.04
CA SER A 858 97.78 -120.50 -31.90
C SER A 858 98.94 -121.07 -32.72
N ALA A 859 99.82 -120.21 -33.24
CA ALA A 859 101.01 -120.61 -34.00
C ALA A 859 102.04 -121.33 -33.11
N MET A 860 102.27 -120.83 -31.89
CA MET A 860 103.12 -121.50 -30.91
C MET A 860 102.55 -122.88 -30.51
N THR A 861 101.22 -122.98 -30.37
CA THR A 861 100.53 -124.25 -30.09
C THR A 861 100.69 -125.26 -31.22
N ARG A 862 100.59 -124.83 -32.49
CA ARG A 862 100.89 -125.68 -33.67
C ARG A 862 102.35 -126.16 -33.65
N LEU A 863 103.30 -125.26 -33.40
CA LEU A 863 104.74 -125.58 -33.39
C LEU A 863 105.08 -126.60 -32.30
N LYS A 864 104.52 -126.45 -31.09
CA LYS A 864 104.69 -127.40 -29.99
C LYS A 864 104.11 -128.78 -30.31
N LYS A 865 102.99 -128.83 -31.04
CA LYS A 865 102.41 -130.10 -31.51
C LYS A 865 103.33 -130.81 -32.53
N GLN A 866 103.91 -130.06 -33.47
CA GLN A 866 104.89 -130.60 -34.43
C GLN A 866 106.16 -131.14 -33.73
N GLN A 867 106.60 -130.52 -32.63
CA GLN A 867 107.70 -131.03 -31.81
C GLN A 867 107.36 -132.39 -31.17
N GLN A 868 106.16 -132.54 -30.60
CA GLN A 868 105.70 -133.82 -30.04
C GLN A 868 105.52 -134.92 -31.10
N GLU A 869 105.08 -134.55 -32.31
CA GLU A 869 105.01 -135.46 -33.47
C GLU A 869 106.42 -135.91 -33.93
N LEU A 870 107.44 -135.03 -33.83
CA LEU A 870 108.84 -135.39 -34.09
C LEU A 870 109.48 -136.26 -32.99
N GLU A 871 109.20 -135.98 -31.72
CA GLU A 871 109.71 -136.77 -30.58
C GLU A 871 109.15 -138.20 -30.59
N THR A 872 107.85 -138.35 -30.87
CA THR A 872 107.23 -139.68 -30.99
C THR A 872 107.73 -140.47 -32.22
N MET A 873 108.13 -139.78 -33.30
CA MET A 873 108.82 -140.42 -34.42
C MET A 873 110.26 -140.85 -34.07
N ARG A 874 111.03 -140.04 -33.32
CA ARG A 874 112.37 -140.42 -32.83
C ARG A 874 112.34 -141.68 -31.96
N LEU A 875 111.42 -141.74 -31.01
CA LEU A 875 111.27 -142.90 -30.10
C LEU A 875 110.94 -144.20 -30.86
N ARG A 876 110.17 -144.12 -31.94
CA ARG A 876 109.88 -145.28 -32.82
C ARG A 876 111.11 -145.74 -33.61
N TYR A 877 112.02 -144.83 -33.96
CA TYR A 877 113.20 -145.15 -34.76
C TYR A 877 114.23 -145.93 -33.92
N LEU A 878 114.53 -145.45 -32.71
CA LEU A 878 115.44 -146.12 -31.76
C LEU A 878 114.96 -147.55 -31.43
N ALA A 879 113.66 -147.73 -31.18
CA ALA A 879 113.07 -149.04 -30.90
C ALA A 879 113.05 -150.01 -32.11
N ALA A 880 113.34 -149.53 -33.33
CA ALA A 880 113.55 -150.37 -34.51
C ALA A 880 115.04 -150.74 -34.68
N GLU A 881 115.94 -149.84 -34.31
CA GLU A 881 117.39 -150.00 -34.44
C GLU A 881 117.95 -151.10 -33.52
N GLU A 882 117.56 -151.11 -32.24
CA GLU A 882 117.90 -152.21 -31.30
C GLU A 882 117.40 -153.58 -31.80
N LYS A 883 116.30 -153.61 -32.55
CA LYS A 883 115.67 -154.84 -33.04
C LYS A 883 116.39 -155.46 -34.25
N GLU A 884 117.19 -154.69 -34.99
CA GLU A 884 118.07 -155.25 -36.03
C GLU A 884 119.38 -155.78 -35.42
N ALA A 885 119.97 -155.08 -34.43
CA ALA A 885 121.19 -155.52 -33.75
C ALA A 885 121.05 -156.93 -33.13
N VAL A 886 119.93 -157.19 -32.45
CA VAL A 886 119.61 -158.52 -31.86
C VAL A 886 119.44 -159.63 -32.92
N LYS A 887 119.31 -159.32 -34.22
CA LYS A 887 119.33 -160.32 -35.29
C LYS A 887 120.74 -160.66 -35.75
N SER A 888 121.65 -159.69 -35.89
CA SER A 888 122.99 -159.94 -36.43
C SER A 888 123.82 -160.81 -35.48
N GLU A 889 123.81 -160.51 -34.18
CA GLU A 889 124.47 -161.33 -33.15
C GLU A 889 124.00 -162.80 -33.17
N LYS A 890 122.76 -163.05 -33.61
CA LYS A 890 122.18 -164.39 -33.67
C LYS A 890 122.60 -165.18 -34.93
N HIS A 891 123.03 -164.53 -36.00
CA HIS A 891 123.62 -165.20 -37.16
C HIS A 891 125.06 -165.65 -36.88
N GLU A 892 125.87 -164.78 -36.28
CA GLU A 892 127.30 -165.05 -36.00
C GLU A 892 127.51 -166.29 -35.11
N LEU A 893 126.59 -166.54 -34.16
CA LEU A 893 126.60 -167.73 -33.31
C LEU A 893 126.28 -169.04 -34.05
N GLU A 894 125.54 -169.00 -35.17
CA GLU A 894 125.16 -170.19 -35.93
C GLU A 894 126.29 -170.63 -36.89
N ASP A 895 127.08 -169.69 -37.42
CA ASP A 895 128.21 -170.00 -38.32
C ASP A 895 129.41 -170.63 -37.58
N ILE A 896 129.79 -170.10 -36.41
CA ILE A 896 130.88 -170.64 -35.57
C ILE A 896 130.63 -172.12 -35.22
N ARG A 897 129.36 -172.50 -35.03
CA ARG A 897 128.92 -173.87 -34.75
C ARG A 897 129.12 -174.82 -35.93
N ASN A 898 128.96 -174.34 -37.16
CA ASN A 898 129.11 -175.15 -38.37
C ASN A 898 130.58 -175.46 -38.67
N GLU A 899 131.49 -174.50 -38.44
CA GLU A 899 132.90 -174.68 -38.78
C GLU A 899 133.63 -175.65 -37.83
N LEU A 900 133.24 -175.71 -36.55
CA LEU A 900 133.76 -176.67 -35.58
C LEU A 900 133.49 -178.13 -36.00
N ASN A 901 132.30 -178.39 -36.55
CA ASN A 901 131.88 -179.72 -37.01
C ASN A 901 132.73 -180.25 -38.17
N ARG A 902 133.34 -179.37 -38.99
CA ARG A 902 134.12 -179.77 -40.16
C ARG A 902 135.49 -180.36 -39.78
N LYS A 903 136.08 -179.95 -38.66
CA LYS A 903 137.38 -180.46 -38.19
C LYS A 903 137.31 -181.87 -37.59
N SER A 904 136.16 -182.30 -37.06
CA SER A 904 136.01 -183.59 -36.37
C SER A 904 136.06 -184.83 -37.28
N ARG A 905 135.88 -184.68 -38.60
CA ARG A 905 135.65 -185.82 -39.52
C ARG A 905 136.88 -186.45 -40.17
N THR A 906 138.06 -185.83 -40.15
CA THR A 906 139.24 -186.30 -40.92
C THR A 906 140.38 -186.91 -40.10
N GLU A 907 140.40 -186.79 -38.76
CA GLU A 907 141.46 -187.42 -37.93
C GLU A 907 141.25 -188.93 -37.70
N ARG A 908 140.13 -189.52 -38.16
CA ARG A 908 139.76 -190.92 -37.90
C ARG A 908 140.23 -191.95 -38.95
N ALA A 909 141.13 -191.57 -39.87
CA ALA A 909 141.57 -192.44 -40.98
C ALA A 909 143.10 -192.64 -41.11
N VAL A 910 143.89 -192.25 -40.10
CA VAL A 910 145.34 -192.59 -40.01
C VAL A 910 145.58 -193.84 -39.15
N TRP A 911 144.64 -194.17 -38.25
CA TRP A 911 144.71 -195.32 -37.36
C TRP A 911 144.14 -196.61 -37.98
N LEU A 912 144.88 -197.21 -38.93
CA LEU A 912 144.96 -198.67 -39.15
C LEU A 912 145.96 -199.02 -40.28
N VAL A 913 147.26 -198.98 -39.96
CA VAL A 913 148.34 -199.38 -40.88
C VAL A 913 148.59 -200.90 -40.89
N ALA A 914 148.15 -201.63 -39.86
CA ALA A 914 148.52 -203.03 -39.67
C ALA A 914 147.39 -203.89 -39.10
N LEU A 915 146.82 -204.77 -39.93
CA LEU A 915 146.54 -206.17 -39.56
C LEU A 915 146.33 -207.02 -40.83
N SER A 916 147.38 -207.72 -41.29
CA SER A 916 147.33 -208.59 -42.46
C SER A 916 146.65 -209.93 -42.15
N CYS A 917 145.88 -210.45 -43.12
CA CYS A 917 145.58 -211.88 -43.29
C CYS A 917 145.18 -212.70 -42.05
N TRP A 918 143.96 -212.54 -41.52
CA TRP A 918 143.33 -213.69 -40.85
C TRP A 918 141.80 -213.78 -40.93
N ARG A 919 141.36 -215.00 -41.26
CA ARG A 919 140.00 -215.59 -41.22
C ARG A 919 138.90 -214.86 -42.00
N VAL A 920 138.32 -215.40 -43.09
CA VAL A 920 137.87 -216.77 -43.44
C VAL A 920 136.56 -217.19 -42.77
N MET A 921 135.57 -217.42 -43.63
CA MET A 921 134.36 -218.27 -43.50
C MET A 921 133.12 -217.81 -42.70
N SER A 922 131.99 -218.17 -43.31
CA SER A 922 130.68 -218.54 -42.71
C SER A 922 129.85 -217.43 -42.06
N GLY A 923 128.91 -216.93 -42.86
CA GLY A 923 127.87 -215.95 -42.56
C GLY A 923 127.12 -215.65 -43.85
#